data_AF-A0AAD9S3M9-F1
#
_entry.id   AF-A0AAD9S3M9-F1
#
_cell.length_a   1.000
_cell.length_b   1.000
_cell.length_c   1.000
_cell.angle_alpha   90.00
_cell.angle_beta   90.00
_cell.angle_gamma   90.00
#
_symmetry.space_group_name_H-M   'P 1'
#
loop_
_entity.id
_entity.type
_entity.pdbx_description
1 polymer ?
#
loop_
_entity_poly.entity_id
_entity_poly.type
_entity_poly.pdbx_seq_one_letter_code
_entity_poly.pdbx_strand_id
1 'polypeptide(L)'
;MSVFDMYDTSSFGEGDLLSSGSSHVSSCPTPNSELGSVLELEKLHIAMPSSFVRVPDFFTSIMAMDPIVNPNYFAAKAKGDRWIARHMGFDKATAAKNAQADLCFLASIWSATASEDRLLMMLDWNHWVFLFDDEFDEGRLKDDPVAAAEEVKQTLAIMEGQSTRYTPDSNPIRYIFQTCWDRLRAGSSPEMQQRWIDQHKRYFEQLLVQVDQEVRGENFTRDIDAYMNLRRGTIGVYPAIALAEYGGDIRVPQQVYDHPSLQKIMQISADLVILVNDVLSYRKDLELGVENNLISLLMKRDQFSAQQAIDKIGEMTNDCYRQWYLALAGLPSYGERIDREVTKFVEVCRAMAHGNLYWSFQTGRFLGTEGHDVHETGLMQLPPDIVSAPTIEPGEATPVQIQPYTEVDPYVEYLSDSTGNHPDIKSGLFFRLFSTLSNMFGSLLLLLVASVVLYYIATAIYCVTLHPLASLPGPRLCAFSRIPYWYVSINGDDVAWMKRLHDQYGPAVRFGPTDLSYASAQAWQDIHGQKPQEKALEFFPPPINGVAPMLTTTYENHVRMRRLFSPAFSARSLKQQEPLFRKFTDLLMYKLSEVGEDGKRPLDLAQLLNFATFDVMAELTFGQNLGMLAKNEYSPWVTAIVESLKLLPVMAMINYYPILTALFARFEPKFIREQRRNHCMMSQDLVNKRLEDGSNQPDVWNLVIQEQEKGLTLGEMHSNSENFMLAGSETTATLLSGTIFYLFKDPRRFETLIEEVRNSFRSQDDINFESLGSLKYLNACLKEGLRVYPPVPIGSPRVVLEGGQMILGEWIPAETRVSVHHWSTYHSEANFTDADSFIPERWLGTDPKYADDSFNSHQPFGFGPRNCIGQNMAMHEMRLLLATLLFKFDLELCEGCENWATQKSYALWIKQPLKVRVKPVEARESMLN
;
A
#
# COMPACT_ATOMS: atom_id res chain seq x y z
N MET A 1 -17.18 -1.20 29.49
CA MET A 1 -16.75 -1.83 30.75
C MET A 1 -16.17 -3.19 30.40
N SER A 2 -14.89 -3.36 30.76
CA SER A 2 -13.99 -4.53 30.78
C SER A 2 -14.54 -5.96 30.60
N VAL A 3 -13.77 -6.78 29.86
CA VAL A 3 -13.70 -8.26 29.85
C VAL A 3 -12.18 -8.54 29.80
N PHE A 4 -11.42 -8.93 30.83
CA PHE A 4 -11.42 -10.05 31.80
C PHE A 4 -11.22 -11.46 31.21
N ASP A 5 -9.99 -11.96 31.42
CA ASP A 5 -9.56 -13.29 31.86
C ASP A 5 -10.20 -14.56 31.30
N MET A 6 -9.34 -15.40 30.72
CA MET A 6 -9.34 -16.85 30.95
C MET A 6 -7.97 -17.39 30.53
N TYR A 7 -7.22 -17.97 31.47
CA TYR A 7 -6.69 -19.33 31.40
C TYR A 7 -5.94 -19.65 32.70
N ASP A 8 -6.60 -20.44 33.55
CA ASP A 8 -6.02 -21.13 34.70
C ASP A 8 -5.96 -22.61 34.35
N THR A 9 -4.77 -23.20 34.43
CA THR A 9 -4.60 -24.63 34.72
C THR A 9 -3.34 -24.81 35.54
N SER A 10 -3.53 -25.02 36.83
CA SER A 10 -2.53 -25.55 37.76
C SER A 10 -2.73 -27.06 37.97
N SER A 11 -1.65 -27.83 37.92
CA SER A 11 -1.54 -29.14 38.57
C SER A 11 -0.09 -29.39 39.00
N PHE A 12 0.07 -29.65 40.28
CA PHE A 12 1.30 -29.74 41.09
C PHE A 12 2.22 -30.94 40.80
N GLY A 13 3.51 -30.76 41.13
CA GLY A 13 4.48 -31.83 41.44
C GLY A 13 5.89 -31.31 41.73
N GLU A 14 6.21 -31.07 43.00
CA GLU A 14 7.53 -30.68 43.53
C GLU A 14 8.62 -31.76 43.29
N GLY A 15 9.86 -31.31 43.09
CA GLY A 15 11.05 -32.17 43.01
C GLY A 15 12.34 -31.38 42.74
N ASP A 16 13.02 -31.03 43.82
CA ASP A 16 14.22 -30.20 44.01
C ASP A 16 15.50 -30.46 43.16
N LEU A 17 16.31 -29.39 43.08
CA LEU A 17 17.79 -29.31 42.98
C LEU A 17 18.51 -29.53 41.62
N LEU A 18 18.90 -28.44 40.95
CA LEU A 18 20.29 -27.92 40.97
C LEU A 18 20.47 -26.67 40.07
N SER A 19 21.15 -25.70 40.67
CA SER A 19 21.40 -24.32 40.26
C SER A 19 22.61 -24.13 39.34
N SER A 20 22.50 -23.21 38.37
CA SER A 20 23.49 -22.16 37.98
C SER A 20 23.18 -21.69 36.56
N GLY A 21 23.01 -20.43 36.18
CA GLY A 21 23.05 -19.14 36.85
C GLY A 21 22.81 -18.10 35.75
N SER A 22 21.60 -17.55 35.67
CA SER A 22 21.28 -16.38 34.84
C SER A 22 21.21 -15.17 35.76
N SER A 23 22.19 -14.27 35.66
CA SER A 23 22.14 -12.98 36.34
C SER A 23 22.64 -11.89 35.40
N HIS A 24 21.83 -10.85 35.29
CA HIS A 24 22.06 -9.54 34.66
C HIS A 24 21.64 -9.38 33.19
N VAL A 25 20.33 -9.19 32.97
CA VAL A 25 19.88 -8.10 32.10
C VAL A 25 19.31 -7.02 33.01
N SER A 26 20.00 -5.89 32.98
CA SER A 26 19.76 -4.67 33.76
C SER A 26 18.41 -4.05 33.41
N SER A 27 17.76 -3.50 34.44
CA SER A 27 16.61 -2.60 34.43
C SER A 27 16.68 -1.51 33.34
N CYS A 28 15.53 -1.24 32.69
CA CYS A 28 15.28 -0.10 31.79
C CYS A 28 15.75 1.23 32.41
N PRO A 29 16.46 2.09 31.66
CA PRO A 29 16.48 3.51 31.96
C PRO A 29 15.12 4.11 31.60
N THR A 30 14.60 4.98 32.45
CA THR A 30 13.49 5.88 32.11
C THR A 30 13.87 6.79 30.94
N PRO A 31 12.92 7.18 30.06
CA PRO A 31 13.23 8.07 28.94
C PRO A 31 13.84 9.38 29.44
N ASN A 32 14.82 9.89 28.70
CA ASN A 32 15.43 11.20 28.93
C ASN A 32 14.34 12.28 29.06
N SER A 33 14.37 13.08 30.13
CA SER A 33 13.28 14.01 30.47
C SER A 33 12.98 15.06 29.39
N GLU A 34 13.94 15.34 28.52
CA GLU A 34 13.76 16.23 27.37
C GLU A 34 12.96 15.57 26.23
N LEU A 35 13.21 14.28 25.93
CA LEU A 35 12.53 13.55 24.86
C LEU A 35 11.02 13.37 25.16
N GLY A 36 10.69 13.10 26.42
CA GLY A 36 9.30 13.02 26.89
C GLY A 36 8.54 14.34 26.72
N SER A 37 9.22 15.48 26.90
CA SER A 37 8.61 16.80 26.68
C SER A 37 8.34 17.09 25.20
N VAL A 38 9.19 16.63 24.29
CA VAL A 38 9.01 16.80 22.83
C VAL A 38 7.84 15.96 22.31
N LEU A 39 7.68 14.72 22.80
CA LEU A 39 6.55 13.85 22.45
C LEU A 39 5.19 14.40 22.95
N GLU A 40 5.18 15.11 24.08
CA GLU A 40 3.97 15.83 24.53
C GLU A 40 3.65 17.05 23.65
N LEU A 41 4.66 17.80 23.21
CA LEU A 41 4.48 18.91 22.27
C LEU A 41 3.93 18.44 20.92
N GLU A 42 4.33 17.26 20.43
CA GLU A 42 3.82 16.68 19.19
C GLU A 42 2.34 16.25 19.31
N LYS A 43 1.96 15.61 20.42
CA LYS A 43 0.53 15.30 20.71
C LYS A 43 -0.33 16.57 20.75
N LEU A 44 0.27 17.71 21.09
CA LEU A 44 -0.36 19.02 21.16
C LEU A 44 -0.25 19.85 19.85
N HIS A 45 0.33 19.31 18.77
CA HIS A 45 0.55 20.00 17.49
C HIS A 45 1.39 21.30 17.61
N ILE A 46 2.32 21.35 18.55
CA ILE A 46 3.24 22.48 18.73
C ILE A 46 4.51 22.22 17.90
N ALA A 47 5.06 23.25 17.27
CA ALA A 47 6.27 23.13 16.44
C ALA A 47 7.45 22.58 17.26
N MET A 48 8.14 21.57 16.73
CA MET A 48 9.28 20.93 17.41
C MET A 48 10.45 21.90 17.61
N PRO A 49 11.25 21.74 18.67
CA PRO A 49 12.48 22.49 18.84
C PRO A 49 13.40 22.26 17.64
N SER A 50 14.04 23.33 17.19
CA SER A 50 14.84 23.36 15.97
C SER A 50 16.15 22.52 16.05
N SER A 51 16.44 21.93 17.21
CA SER A 51 17.54 21.01 17.48
C SER A 51 17.22 19.54 17.21
N PHE A 52 16.00 19.20 16.80
CA PHE A 52 15.61 17.81 16.48
C PHE A 52 15.23 17.67 15.01
N VAL A 53 15.60 16.53 14.43
CA VAL A 53 15.16 16.08 13.10
C VAL A 53 14.42 14.76 13.20
N ARG A 54 13.45 14.57 12.32
CA ARG A 54 12.71 13.32 12.14
C ARG A 54 13.45 12.43 11.15
N VAL A 55 13.83 11.25 11.60
CA VAL A 55 14.45 10.20 10.79
C VAL A 55 13.35 9.49 9.97
N PRO A 56 13.59 9.13 8.70
CA PRO A 56 12.64 8.37 7.91
C PRO A 56 12.38 7.00 8.54
N ASP A 57 11.18 6.46 8.37
CA ASP A 57 10.89 5.09 8.77
C ASP A 57 11.55 4.09 7.80
N PHE A 58 12.75 3.66 8.18
CA PHE A 58 13.54 2.69 7.43
C PHE A 58 13.06 1.24 7.59
N PHE A 59 12.15 0.96 8.54
CA PHE A 59 11.64 -0.39 8.82
C PHE A 59 10.36 -0.67 8.03
N THR A 60 10.38 -0.32 6.75
CA THR A 60 9.26 -0.47 5.83
C THR A 60 9.63 -1.33 4.63
N SER A 61 8.63 -1.84 3.90
CA SER A 61 8.83 -2.62 2.68
C SER A 61 9.78 -3.82 2.89
N ILE A 62 10.79 -4.00 2.03
CA ILE A 62 11.77 -5.09 2.09
C ILE A 62 12.64 -5.11 3.36
N MET A 63 12.57 -4.03 4.17
CA MET A 63 13.30 -3.83 5.42
C MET A 63 12.41 -3.96 6.67
N ALA A 64 11.12 -4.31 6.52
CA ALA A 64 10.14 -4.36 7.61
C ALA A 64 10.16 -5.64 8.47
N MET A 65 10.87 -6.69 8.02
CA MET A 65 10.90 -7.97 8.73
C MET A 65 11.93 -7.97 9.85
N ASP A 66 11.77 -8.82 10.86
CA ASP A 66 12.85 -9.08 11.82
C ASP A 66 14.00 -9.87 11.15
N PRO A 67 15.28 -9.56 11.43
CA PRO A 67 16.41 -10.26 10.84
C PRO A 67 16.59 -11.64 11.47
N ILE A 68 16.97 -12.61 10.63
CA ILE A 68 17.39 -13.93 11.11
C ILE A 68 18.88 -13.83 11.49
N VAL A 69 19.17 -14.00 12.76
CA VAL A 69 20.55 -14.01 13.29
C VAL A 69 21.11 -15.43 13.21
N ASN A 70 22.31 -15.59 12.64
CA ASN A 70 22.98 -16.90 12.56
C ASN A 70 23.12 -17.53 13.97
N PRO A 71 22.72 -18.80 14.17
CA PRO A 71 22.77 -19.46 15.47
C PRO A 71 24.19 -19.58 16.06
N ASN A 72 25.22 -19.48 15.23
CA ASN A 72 26.62 -19.53 15.67
C ASN A 72 27.19 -18.16 16.09
N TYR A 73 26.38 -17.10 16.11
CA TYR A 73 26.79 -15.72 16.41
C TYR A 73 27.67 -15.60 17.66
N PHE A 74 27.22 -16.11 18.81
CA PHE A 74 27.97 -15.96 20.07
C PHE A 74 29.34 -16.68 20.03
N ALA A 75 29.39 -17.86 19.40
CA ALA A 75 30.61 -18.65 19.29
C ALA A 75 31.60 -17.99 18.33
N ALA A 76 31.13 -17.54 17.16
CA ALA A 76 31.92 -16.86 16.16
C ALA A 76 32.45 -15.51 16.68
N LYS A 77 31.61 -14.70 17.31
CA LYS A 77 31.99 -13.41 17.92
C LYS A 77 33.14 -13.57 18.89
N ALA A 78 33.02 -14.48 19.86
CA ALA A 78 34.04 -14.69 20.87
C ALA A 78 35.38 -15.14 20.27
N LYS A 79 35.36 -15.96 19.21
CA LYS A 79 36.56 -16.42 18.50
C LYS A 79 37.19 -15.31 17.66
N GLY A 80 36.39 -14.61 16.86
CA GLY A 80 36.86 -13.54 15.97
C GLY A 80 37.39 -12.32 16.72
N ASP A 81 36.70 -11.85 17.77
CA ASP A 81 37.14 -10.70 18.58
C ASP A 81 38.50 -10.97 19.26
N ARG A 82 38.72 -12.21 19.73
CA ARG A 82 40.03 -12.63 20.28
C ARG A 82 41.10 -12.74 19.20
N TRP A 83 40.71 -13.22 18.01
CA TRP A 83 41.62 -13.40 16.90
C TRP A 83 42.11 -12.04 16.39
N ILE A 84 41.22 -11.09 16.14
CA ILE A 84 41.60 -9.75 15.66
C ILE A 84 42.45 -8.99 16.68
N ALA A 85 42.04 -9.01 17.96
CA ALA A 85 42.78 -8.31 19.02
C ALA A 85 44.23 -8.81 19.16
N ARG A 86 44.44 -10.12 18.96
CA ARG A 86 45.78 -10.72 18.98
C ARG A 86 46.64 -10.26 17.80
N HIS A 87 46.09 -10.30 16.59
CA HIS A 87 46.88 -10.04 15.37
C HIS A 87 47.09 -8.55 15.09
N MET A 88 46.18 -7.69 15.54
CA MET A 88 46.35 -6.24 15.50
C MET A 88 47.10 -5.67 16.71
N GLY A 89 47.35 -6.48 17.75
CA GLY A 89 48.02 -6.03 18.96
C GLY A 89 47.20 -5.03 19.78
N PHE A 90 45.87 -5.14 19.79
CA PHE A 90 44.99 -4.22 20.50
C PHE A 90 45.23 -4.26 22.01
N ASP A 91 45.29 -3.08 22.63
CA ASP A 91 45.19 -2.96 24.08
C ASP A 91 43.76 -3.29 24.56
N LYS A 92 43.56 -3.37 25.88
CA LYS A 92 42.25 -3.73 26.45
C LYS A 92 41.14 -2.75 26.06
N ALA A 93 41.45 -1.47 25.92
CA ALA A 93 40.47 -0.43 25.60
C ALA A 93 40.03 -0.53 24.14
N THR A 94 41.00 -0.68 23.22
CA THR A 94 40.77 -0.83 21.78
C THR A 94 40.03 -2.14 21.48
N ALA A 95 40.42 -3.24 22.15
CA ALA A 95 39.72 -4.51 22.02
C ALA A 95 38.26 -4.43 22.50
N ALA A 96 37.99 -3.69 23.59
CA ALA A 96 36.63 -3.48 24.07
C ALA A 96 35.80 -2.62 23.10
N LYS A 97 36.38 -1.55 22.55
CA LYS A 97 35.74 -0.70 21.52
C LYS A 97 35.40 -1.50 20.26
N ASN A 98 36.33 -2.32 19.78
CA ASN A 98 36.09 -3.21 18.64
C ASN A 98 34.97 -4.22 18.92
N ALA A 99 34.98 -4.83 20.12
CA ALA A 99 33.94 -5.79 20.50
C ALA A 99 32.54 -5.15 20.60
N GLN A 100 32.45 -3.87 21.00
CA GLN A 100 31.20 -3.10 21.05
C GLN A 100 30.65 -2.71 19.68
N ALA A 101 31.52 -2.55 18.67
CA ALA A 101 31.08 -2.34 17.29
C ALA A 101 30.35 -3.56 16.72
N ASP A 102 30.50 -4.73 17.35
CA ASP A 102 29.80 -5.98 17.05
C ASP A 102 29.62 -6.31 15.56
N LEU A 103 30.73 -6.35 14.83
CA LEU A 103 30.76 -6.70 13.41
C LEU A 103 30.30 -8.15 13.15
N CYS A 104 30.26 -8.99 14.19
CA CYS A 104 29.73 -10.35 14.10
C CYS A 104 28.20 -10.34 14.03
N PHE A 105 27.54 -9.41 14.73
CA PHE A 105 26.08 -9.26 14.62
C PHE A 105 25.71 -8.87 13.19
N LEU A 106 26.41 -7.89 12.62
CA LEU A 106 26.26 -7.52 11.21
C LEU A 106 26.43 -8.75 10.31
N ALA A 107 27.57 -9.44 10.38
CA ALA A 107 27.85 -10.64 9.57
C ALA A 107 26.77 -11.71 9.73
N SER A 108 26.25 -11.92 10.94
CA SER A 108 25.30 -13.00 11.24
C SER A 108 23.95 -12.85 10.54
N ILE A 109 23.57 -11.63 10.11
CA ILE A 109 22.28 -11.37 9.46
C ILE A 109 22.35 -11.73 7.98
N TRP A 110 23.34 -11.19 7.25
CA TRP A 110 23.51 -11.48 5.82
C TRP A 110 24.19 -12.82 5.54
N SER A 111 24.43 -13.61 6.60
CA SER A 111 24.91 -14.99 6.53
C SER A 111 24.16 -15.91 7.49
N ALA A 112 22.85 -15.70 7.65
CA ALA A 112 22.00 -16.42 8.59
C ALA A 112 22.16 -17.95 8.57
N THR A 113 22.45 -18.54 7.41
CA THR A 113 22.58 -20.00 7.22
C THR A 113 24.03 -20.50 7.14
N ALA A 114 25.02 -19.62 7.27
CA ALA A 114 26.44 -20.01 7.15
C ALA A 114 26.88 -20.94 8.29
N SER A 115 27.72 -21.92 7.97
CA SER A 115 28.44 -22.70 9.00
C SER A 115 29.32 -21.79 9.85
N GLU A 116 29.63 -22.19 11.08
CA GLU A 116 30.50 -21.42 12.00
C GLU A 116 31.82 -20.99 11.35
N ASP A 117 32.50 -21.88 10.61
CA ASP A 117 33.78 -21.58 9.95
C ASP A 117 33.64 -20.50 8.85
N ARG A 118 32.54 -20.53 8.10
CA ARG A 118 32.24 -19.51 7.07
C ARG A 118 31.83 -18.19 7.73
N LEU A 119 31.03 -18.21 8.79
CA LEU A 119 30.69 -17.01 9.57
C LEU A 119 31.94 -16.35 10.17
N LEU A 120 32.91 -17.15 10.67
CA LEU A 120 34.19 -16.65 11.15
C LEU A 120 35.00 -15.96 10.04
N MET A 121 34.99 -16.53 8.85
CA MET A 121 35.66 -15.90 7.70
C MET A 121 34.99 -14.57 7.32
N MET A 122 33.67 -14.48 7.41
CA MET A 122 32.92 -13.24 7.19
C MET A 122 33.21 -12.19 8.25
N LEU A 123 33.29 -12.58 9.52
CA LEU A 123 33.70 -11.72 10.62
C LEU A 123 35.15 -11.21 10.44
N ASP A 124 36.08 -12.08 10.06
CA ASP A 124 37.48 -11.69 9.83
C ASP A 124 37.59 -10.70 8.66
N TRP A 125 36.79 -10.87 7.60
CA TRP A 125 36.70 -9.90 6.51
C TRP A 125 36.05 -8.59 6.94
N ASN A 126 34.99 -8.60 7.75
CA ASN A 126 34.41 -7.38 8.31
C ASN A 126 35.45 -6.63 9.15
N HIS A 127 36.22 -7.31 10.01
CA HIS A 127 37.31 -6.66 10.73
C HIS A 127 38.32 -6.02 9.78
N TRP A 128 38.71 -6.72 8.72
CA TRP A 128 39.62 -6.18 7.72
C TRP A 128 39.06 -4.96 7.02
N VAL A 129 37.85 -5.03 6.46
CA VAL A 129 37.31 -3.95 5.63
C VAL A 129 37.15 -2.68 6.45
N PHE A 130 36.65 -2.76 7.69
CA PHE A 130 36.54 -1.57 8.55
C PHE A 130 37.90 -0.96 8.90
N LEU A 131 38.89 -1.78 9.24
CA LEU A 131 40.25 -1.29 9.53
C LEU A 131 40.96 -0.74 8.28
N PHE A 132 40.68 -1.32 7.12
CA PHE A 132 41.24 -0.88 5.86
C PHE A 132 40.60 0.44 5.41
N ASP A 133 39.27 0.53 5.45
CA ASP A 133 38.49 1.72 5.10
C ASP A 133 38.81 2.91 6.00
N ASP A 134 38.97 2.68 7.32
CA ASP A 134 39.39 3.72 8.28
C ASP A 134 40.74 4.38 7.87
N GLU A 135 41.67 3.66 7.21
CA GLU A 135 42.93 4.25 6.73
C GLU A 135 42.73 5.26 5.59
N PHE A 136 41.68 5.09 4.77
CA PHE A 136 41.30 5.97 3.65
C PHE A 136 40.35 7.08 4.07
N ASP A 137 39.47 6.84 5.06
CA ASP A 137 38.47 7.83 5.50
C ASP A 137 39.02 8.79 6.57
N GLU A 138 39.76 8.27 7.55
CA GLU A 138 40.22 9.02 8.73
C GLU A 138 41.75 8.90 8.97
N GLY A 139 42.43 7.98 8.28
CA GLY A 139 43.82 7.63 8.52
C GLY A 139 44.84 8.25 7.55
N ARG A 140 46.03 7.63 7.49
CA ARG A 140 47.21 8.16 6.76
C ARG A 140 47.08 8.19 5.23
N LEU A 141 46.07 7.52 4.67
CA LEU A 141 45.92 7.38 3.21
C LEU A 141 44.92 8.39 2.64
N LYS A 142 44.14 9.04 3.49
CA LYS A 142 43.06 9.95 3.13
C LYS A 142 43.46 11.01 2.10
N ASP A 143 44.62 11.63 2.29
CA ASP A 143 45.13 12.75 1.50
C ASP A 143 46.52 12.48 0.88
N ASP A 144 46.94 11.20 0.81
CA ASP A 144 48.21 10.77 0.20
C ASP A 144 47.95 9.79 -0.96
N PRO A 145 47.78 10.29 -2.21
CA PRO A 145 47.51 9.45 -3.38
C PRO A 145 48.63 8.46 -3.68
N VAL A 146 49.88 8.79 -3.32
CA VAL A 146 51.03 7.92 -3.58
C VAL A 146 51.03 6.74 -2.60
N ALA A 147 50.85 7.02 -1.31
CA ALA A 147 50.73 5.98 -0.31
C ALA A 147 49.48 5.11 -0.52
N ALA A 148 48.35 5.72 -0.90
CA ALA A 148 47.11 5.02 -1.20
C ALA A 148 47.28 4.07 -2.40
N ALA A 149 47.88 4.54 -3.50
CA ALA A 149 48.15 3.72 -4.68
C ALA A 149 49.08 2.54 -4.37
N GLU A 150 50.12 2.75 -3.55
CA GLU A 150 51.02 1.66 -3.15
C GLU A 150 50.33 0.66 -2.21
N GLU A 151 49.48 1.12 -1.28
CA GLU A 151 48.69 0.25 -0.41
C GLU A 151 47.73 -0.65 -1.20
N VAL A 152 46.98 -0.05 -2.13
CA VAL A 152 46.07 -0.76 -3.03
C VAL A 152 46.83 -1.78 -3.86
N LYS A 153 47.95 -1.38 -4.49
CA LYS A 153 48.77 -2.27 -5.32
C LYS A 153 49.31 -3.46 -4.53
N GLN A 154 49.83 -3.24 -3.32
CA GLN A 154 50.40 -4.30 -2.49
C GLN A 154 49.30 -5.24 -1.97
N THR A 155 48.11 -4.73 -1.69
CA THR A 155 46.96 -5.54 -1.27
C THR A 155 46.38 -6.36 -2.43
N LEU A 156 46.27 -5.78 -3.63
CA LEU A 156 45.88 -6.48 -4.87
C LEU A 156 46.81 -7.64 -5.22
N ALA A 157 48.13 -7.45 -5.04
CA ALA A 157 49.13 -8.48 -5.34
C ALA A 157 48.94 -9.78 -4.52
N ILE A 158 48.21 -9.73 -3.39
CA ILE A 158 47.83 -10.91 -2.60
C ILE A 158 46.88 -11.81 -3.41
N MET A 159 45.88 -11.23 -4.07
CA MET A 159 44.91 -11.99 -4.86
C MET A 159 45.50 -12.47 -6.19
N GLU A 160 46.42 -11.70 -6.78
CA GLU A 160 47.07 -12.04 -8.05
C GLU A 160 48.22 -13.07 -7.89
N GLY A 161 48.55 -13.47 -6.65
CA GLY A 161 49.61 -14.43 -6.36
C GLY A 161 51.02 -13.88 -6.61
N GLN A 162 51.17 -12.56 -6.68
CA GLN A 162 52.42 -11.86 -7.00
C GLN A 162 53.11 -11.28 -5.74
N SER A 163 52.50 -11.42 -4.57
CA SER A 163 53.01 -10.87 -3.31
C SER A 163 53.87 -11.85 -2.50
N THR A 164 54.89 -11.31 -1.82
CA THR A 164 55.57 -11.99 -0.70
C THR A 164 54.62 -12.10 0.49
N ARG A 165 54.46 -13.31 1.04
CA ARG A 165 53.61 -13.59 2.22
C ARG A 165 53.82 -12.60 3.38
N TYR A 166 52.73 -12.05 3.92
CA TYR A 166 52.76 -11.16 5.09
C TYR A 166 52.68 -11.93 6.40
N THR A 167 53.24 -11.36 7.47
CA THR A 167 53.10 -11.80 8.87
C THR A 167 52.41 -10.71 9.69
N PRO A 168 51.84 -11.02 10.87
CA PRO A 168 51.24 -10.01 11.74
C PRO A 168 52.18 -8.86 12.10
N ASP A 169 53.47 -9.17 12.27
CA ASP A 169 54.50 -8.17 12.60
C ASP A 169 54.91 -7.30 11.40
N SER A 170 54.73 -7.78 10.16
CA SER A 170 55.15 -7.02 8.97
C SER A 170 54.07 -6.05 8.48
N ASN A 171 52.83 -6.53 8.37
CA ASN A 171 51.65 -5.71 8.09
C ASN A 171 50.39 -6.48 8.53
N PRO A 172 49.79 -6.14 9.68
CA PRO A 172 48.69 -6.92 10.23
C PRO A 172 47.41 -6.81 9.40
N ILE A 173 47.11 -5.65 8.79
CA ILE A 173 45.92 -5.46 7.94
C ILE A 173 45.98 -6.37 6.71
N ARG A 174 47.12 -6.39 6.00
CA ARG A 174 47.29 -7.28 4.84
C ARG A 174 47.40 -8.75 5.22
N TYR A 175 47.94 -9.07 6.40
CA TYR A 175 47.93 -10.43 6.92
C TYR A 175 46.50 -10.96 7.09
N ILE A 176 45.58 -10.13 7.61
CA ILE A 176 44.17 -10.48 7.75
C ILE A 176 43.55 -10.72 6.37
N PHE A 177 43.71 -9.79 5.42
CA PHE A 177 43.20 -9.97 4.06
C PHE A 177 43.74 -11.22 3.37
N GLN A 178 45.05 -11.48 3.50
CA GLN A 178 45.68 -12.69 2.99
C GLN A 178 45.06 -13.97 3.57
N THR A 179 44.73 -13.95 4.86
CA THR A 179 44.08 -15.08 5.53
C THR A 179 42.67 -15.29 5.00
N CYS A 180 41.90 -14.20 4.79
CA CYS A 180 40.58 -14.25 4.16
C CYS A 180 40.66 -14.84 2.75
N TRP A 181 41.58 -14.33 1.91
CA TRP A 181 41.77 -14.82 0.54
C TRP A 181 42.16 -16.30 0.49
N ASP A 182 43.08 -16.75 1.35
CA ASP A 182 43.48 -18.16 1.40
C ASP A 182 42.32 -19.10 1.75
N ARG A 183 41.46 -18.71 2.71
CA ARG A 183 40.28 -19.50 3.10
C ARG A 183 39.23 -19.53 1.98
N LEU A 184 38.96 -18.38 1.35
CA LEU A 184 38.02 -18.30 0.25
C LEU A 184 38.50 -19.14 -0.94
N ARG A 185 39.75 -18.99 -1.35
CA ARG A 185 40.36 -19.76 -2.45
C ARG A 185 40.34 -21.26 -2.21
N ALA A 186 40.54 -21.70 -0.97
CA ALA A 186 40.51 -23.12 -0.62
C ALA A 186 39.09 -23.73 -0.65
N GLY A 187 38.04 -22.92 -0.48
CA GLY A 187 36.67 -23.39 -0.28
C GLY A 187 35.63 -22.95 -1.33
N SER A 188 36.03 -22.24 -2.40
CA SER A 188 35.11 -21.66 -3.39
C SER A 188 35.46 -22.08 -4.83
N SER A 189 34.49 -21.94 -5.75
CA SER A 189 34.72 -22.25 -7.16
C SER A 189 35.57 -21.17 -7.86
N PRO A 190 36.22 -21.48 -9.00
CA PRO A 190 36.96 -20.50 -9.78
C PRO A 190 36.13 -19.25 -10.17
N GLU A 191 34.84 -19.44 -10.43
CA GLU A 191 33.92 -18.34 -10.77
C GLU A 191 33.72 -17.38 -9.59
N MET A 192 33.54 -17.92 -8.38
CA MET A 192 33.41 -17.11 -7.16
C MET A 192 34.73 -16.40 -6.81
N GLN A 193 35.86 -17.08 -7.02
CA GLN A 193 37.18 -16.48 -6.87
C GLN A 193 37.35 -15.30 -7.82
N GLN A 194 36.91 -15.44 -9.08
CA GLN A 194 36.96 -14.34 -10.05
C GLN A 194 36.04 -13.18 -9.65
N ARG A 195 34.80 -13.45 -9.22
CA ARG A 195 33.90 -12.40 -8.72
C ARG A 195 34.48 -11.65 -7.52
N TRP A 196 35.07 -12.37 -6.58
CA TRP A 196 35.76 -11.77 -5.44
C TRP A 196 36.84 -10.79 -5.88
N ILE A 197 37.70 -11.23 -6.80
CA ILE A 197 38.77 -10.41 -7.38
C ILE A 197 38.20 -9.17 -8.06
N ASP A 198 37.18 -9.33 -8.90
CA ASP A 198 36.59 -8.23 -9.66
C ASP A 198 35.95 -7.18 -8.75
N GLN A 199 35.20 -7.61 -7.71
CA GLN A 199 34.58 -6.67 -6.77
C GLN A 199 35.62 -5.93 -5.91
N HIS A 200 36.71 -6.59 -5.50
CA HIS A 200 37.77 -5.92 -4.75
C HIS A 200 38.61 -4.98 -5.63
N LYS A 201 38.87 -5.33 -6.89
CA LYS A 201 39.50 -4.43 -7.86
C LYS A 201 38.69 -3.15 -8.02
N ARG A 202 37.38 -3.28 -8.24
CA ARG A 202 36.47 -2.13 -8.31
C ARG A 202 36.49 -1.31 -7.02
N TYR A 203 36.44 -1.95 -5.85
CA TYR A 203 36.49 -1.25 -4.55
C TYR A 203 37.77 -0.42 -4.41
N PHE A 204 38.92 -1.03 -4.67
CA PHE A 204 40.20 -0.33 -4.55
C PHE A 204 40.39 0.78 -5.57
N GLU A 205 39.94 0.59 -6.81
CA GLU A 205 39.97 1.65 -7.83
C GLU A 205 39.14 2.87 -7.38
N GLN A 206 37.98 2.63 -6.76
CA GLN A 206 37.12 3.72 -6.29
C GLN A 206 37.66 4.41 -5.03
N LEU A 207 38.38 3.70 -4.16
CA LEU A 207 39.12 4.34 -3.06
C LEU A 207 40.21 5.29 -3.57
N LEU A 208 40.92 4.93 -4.65
CA LEU A 208 41.91 5.84 -5.26
C LEU A 208 41.26 7.08 -5.88
N VAL A 209 40.06 6.92 -6.45
CA VAL A 209 39.26 8.06 -6.93
C VAL A 209 38.84 8.96 -5.76
N GLN A 210 38.42 8.39 -4.63
CA GLN A 210 38.06 9.14 -3.43
C GLN A 210 39.26 9.97 -2.90
N VAL A 211 40.44 9.37 -2.80
CA VAL A 211 41.67 10.07 -2.35
C VAL A 211 42.08 11.19 -3.33
N ASP A 212 41.98 10.96 -4.65
CA ASP A 212 42.25 12.00 -5.65
C ASP A 212 41.26 13.17 -5.54
N GLN A 213 39.98 12.90 -5.26
CA GLN A 213 38.98 13.95 -5.01
C GLN A 213 39.26 14.74 -3.72
N GLU A 214 39.69 14.07 -2.65
CA GLU A 214 40.09 14.69 -1.38
C GLU A 214 41.24 15.68 -1.59
N VAL A 215 42.31 15.25 -2.26
CA VAL A 215 43.47 16.11 -2.52
C VAL A 215 43.13 17.31 -3.40
N ARG A 216 42.20 17.15 -4.34
CA ARG A 216 41.76 18.25 -5.22
C ARG A 216 40.79 19.21 -4.54
N GLY A 217 40.31 18.89 -3.34
CA GLY A 217 39.20 19.61 -2.70
C GLY A 217 37.90 19.47 -3.48
N GLU A 218 37.78 18.40 -4.29
CA GLU A 218 36.61 18.05 -5.10
C GLU A 218 35.64 17.12 -4.36
N ASN A 219 35.86 16.89 -3.06
CA ASN A 219 35.00 16.11 -2.15
C ASN A 219 33.50 16.39 -2.25
N PHE A 220 33.14 17.58 -2.73
CA PHE A 220 31.77 17.90 -3.10
C PHE A 220 31.56 17.72 -4.60
N THR A 221 31.21 16.50 -5.00
CA THR A 221 30.48 16.35 -6.26
C THR A 221 29.16 17.13 -6.10
N ARG A 222 28.94 18.21 -6.86
CA ARG A 222 27.65 18.97 -6.83
C ARG A 222 26.48 18.16 -7.42
N ASP A 223 26.67 16.89 -7.70
CA ASP A 223 25.70 16.02 -8.32
C ASP A 223 25.45 14.80 -7.46
N ILE A 224 24.18 14.49 -7.22
CA ILE A 224 23.75 13.35 -6.40
C ILE A 224 24.13 12.05 -7.10
N ASP A 225 24.00 11.98 -8.43
CA ASP A 225 24.32 10.74 -9.15
C ASP A 225 25.82 10.45 -9.10
N ALA A 226 26.67 11.46 -9.25
CA ALA A 226 28.11 11.34 -9.03
C ALA A 226 28.45 10.88 -7.60
N TYR A 227 27.82 11.48 -6.57
CA TYR A 227 28.00 11.09 -5.17
C TYR A 227 27.62 9.61 -4.94
N MET A 228 26.41 9.22 -5.36
CA MET A 228 25.93 7.86 -5.21
C MET A 228 26.80 6.86 -5.99
N ASN A 229 27.31 7.23 -7.17
CA ASN A 229 28.20 6.37 -7.95
C ASN A 229 29.54 6.12 -7.27
N LEU A 230 30.15 7.16 -6.70
CA LEU A 230 31.38 7.02 -5.92
C LEU A 230 31.14 6.15 -4.68
N ARG A 231 30.09 6.47 -3.89
CA ARG A 231 29.76 5.74 -2.66
C ARG A 231 29.41 4.27 -2.90
N ARG A 232 28.71 3.94 -3.99
CA ARG A 232 28.52 2.53 -4.42
C ARG A 232 29.84 1.79 -4.59
N GLY A 233 30.87 2.51 -5.04
CA GLY A 233 32.22 2.00 -5.22
C GLY A 233 32.99 1.81 -3.92
N THR A 234 32.76 2.66 -2.91
CA THR A 234 33.57 2.71 -1.69
C THR A 234 32.87 2.19 -0.42
N ILE A 235 31.56 1.92 -0.44
CA ILE A 235 30.82 1.43 0.74
C ILE A 235 31.04 -0.06 1.08
N GLY A 236 31.91 -0.78 0.35
CA GLY A 236 32.26 -2.18 0.62
C GLY A 236 31.16 -3.23 0.37
N VAL A 237 29.95 -2.84 -0.03
CA VAL A 237 28.79 -3.75 -0.21
C VAL A 237 28.99 -4.78 -1.31
N TYR A 238 29.59 -4.44 -2.45
CA TYR A 238 29.79 -5.40 -3.53
C TYR A 238 30.79 -6.52 -3.18
N PRO A 239 31.97 -6.22 -2.60
CA PRO A 239 32.81 -7.24 -1.96
C PRO A 239 32.07 -8.10 -0.94
N ALA A 240 31.23 -7.49 -0.10
CA ALA A 240 30.42 -8.21 0.89
C ALA A 240 29.42 -9.16 0.22
N ILE A 241 28.71 -8.75 -0.83
CA ILE A 241 27.78 -9.62 -1.57
C ILE A 241 28.52 -10.85 -2.16
N ALA A 242 29.71 -10.64 -2.73
CA ALA A 242 30.55 -11.76 -3.20
C ALA A 242 30.95 -12.71 -2.04
N LEU A 243 31.18 -12.16 -0.84
CA LEU A 243 31.45 -12.94 0.36
C LEU A 243 30.24 -13.75 0.82
N ALA A 244 29.07 -13.14 0.75
CA ALA A 244 27.81 -13.72 1.18
C ALA A 244 27.42 -14.91 0.31
N GLU A 245 27.72 -14.83 -1.00
CA GLU A 245 27.61 -15.96 -1.92
C GLU A 245 28.43 -17.16 -1.41
N TYR A 246 29.67 -16.91 -0.95
CA TYR A 246 30.52 -17.92 -0.31
C TYR A 246 29.93 -18.43 1.02
N GLY A 247 29.46 -17.53 1.88
CA GLY A 247 28.85 -17.88 3.16
C GLY A 247 27.66 -18.84 3.01
N GLY A 248 26.79 -18.58 2.03
CA GLY A 248 25.55 -19.33 1.78
C GLY A 248 25.69 -20.57 0.87
N ASP A 249 26.88 -20.87 0.36
CA ASP A 249 27.09 -21.89 -0.70
C ASP A 249 26.24 -21.66 -1.95
N ILE A 250 26.01 -20.39 -2.28
CA ILE A 250 25.11 -19.99 -3.36
C ILE A 250 25.84 -20.15 -4.71
N ARG A 251 25.16 -20.69 -5.71
CA ARG A 251 25.74 -20.94 -7.04
C ARG A 251 24.91 -20.32 -8.15
N VAL A 252 25.09 -19.02 -8.36
CA VAL A 252 24.45 -18.30 -9.46
C VAL A 252 25.32 -18.38 -10.73
N PRO A 253 24.82 -18.91 -11.86
CA PRO A 253 25.58 -18.91 -13.12
C PRO A 253 25.92 -17.49 -13.58
N GLN A 254 27.06 -17.31 -14.26
CA GLN A 254 27.53 -15.97 -14.67
C GLN A 254 26.51 -15.21 -15.53
N GLN A 255 25.85 -15.89 -16.47
CA GLN A 255 24.79 -15.28 -17.30
C GLN A 255 23.62 -14.72 -16.47
N VAL A 256 23.31 -15.34 -15.33
CA VAL A 256 22.25 -14.90 -14.42
C VAL A 256 22.75 -13.76 -13.55
N TYR A 257 23.99 -13.87 -13.05
CA TYR A 257 24.67 -12.81 -12.30
C TYR A 257 24.71 -11.50 -13.09
N ASP A 258 25.04 -11.57 -14.38
CA ASP A 258 25.14 -10.43 -15.29
C ASP A 258 23.77 -9.88 -15.74
N HIS A 259 22.66 -10.51 -15.34
CA HIS A 259 21.33 -10.06 -15.75
C HIS A 259 21.05 -8.64 -15.18
N PRO A 260 20.52 -7.69 -15.98
CA PRO A 260 20.31 -6.31 -15.55
C PRO A 260 19.49 -6.17 -14.26
N SER A 261 18.46 -7.00 -14.09
CA SER A 261 17.67 -7.01 -12.85
C SER A 261 18.48 -7.43 -11.63
N LEU A 262 19.34 -8.45 -11.75
CA LEU A 262 20.10 -8.93 -10.60
C LEU A 262 21.20 -7.93 -10.23
N GLN A 263 21.85 -7.33 -11.23
CA GLN A 263 22.75 -6.19 -11.04
C GLN A 263 22.04 -4.99 -10.37
N LYS A 264 20.80 -4.71 -10.76
CA LYS A 264 20.00 -3.64 -10.16
C LYS A 264 19.64 -3.93 -8.71
N ILE A 265 19.35 -5.18 -8.35
CA ILE A 265 19.12 -5.63 -6.96
C ILE A 265 20.37 -5.40 -6.09
N MET A 266 21.55 -5.77 -6.60
CA MET A 266 22.82 -5.50 -5.90
C MET A 266 23.06 -4.00 -5.73
N GLN A 267 22.82 -3.21 -6.77
CA GLN A 267 22.93 -1.76 -6.72
C GLN A 267 21.99 -1.16 -5.66
N ILE A 268 20.74 -1.58 -5.62
CA ILE A 268 19.75 -1.07 -4.65
C ILE A 268 20.14 -1.44 -3.22
N SER A 269 20.72 -2.63 -3.03
CA SER A 269 21.25 -3.02 -1.71
C SER A 269 22.34 -2.06 -1.24
N ALA A 270 23.26 -1.68 -2.14
CA ALA A 270 24.27 -0.68 -1.85
C ALA A 270 23.66 0.70 -1.60
N ASP A 271 22.68 1.12 -2.41
CA ASP A 271 22.00 2.40 -2.25
C ASP A 271 21.30 2.51 -0.89
N LEU A 272 20.59 1.47 -0.46
CA LEU A 272 19.95 1.44 0.87
C LEU A 272 20.97 1.52 2.00
N VAL A 273 22.10 0.82 1.89
CA VAL A 273 23.20 0.91 2.87
C VAL A 273 23.72 2.34 2.95
N ILE A 274 23.94 3.01 1.81
CA ILE A 274 24.43 4.39 1.74
C ILE A 274 23.43 5.35 2.38
N LEU A 275 22.16 5.31 1.96
CA LEU A 275 21.14 6.25 2.42
C LEU A 275 20.88 6.13 3.93
N VAL A 276 20.83 4.91 4.46
CA VAL A 276 20.71 4.66 5.90
C VAL A 276 21.95 5.15 6.65
N ASN A 277 23.14 4.84 6.13
CA ASN A 277 24.41 5.27 6.73
C ASN A 277 24.47 6.79 6.85
N ASP A 278 24.23 7.52 5.76
CA ASP A 278 24.32 8.98 5.73
C ASP A 278 23.34 9.66 6.68
N VAL A 279 22.12 9.10 6.88
CA VAL A 279 21.17 9.67 7.85
C VAL A 279 21.59 9.39 9.28
N LEU A 280 21.97 8.16 9.60
CA LEU A 280 22.27 7.77 10.97
C LEU A 280 23.66 8.25 11.42
N SER A 281 24.62 8.39 10.51
CA SER A 281 25.96 8.94 10.78
C SER A 281 25.97 10.45 10.89
N TYR A 282 24.93 11.15 10.40
CA TYR A 282 24.96 12.60 10.22
C TYR A 282 25.38 13.38 11.47
N ARG A 283 24.84 13.03 12.64
CA ARG A 283 25.24 13.67 13.90
C ARG A 283 26.73 13.50 14.20
N LYS A 284 27.24 12.27 14.06
CA LYS A 284 28.66 11.94 14.25
C LYS A 284 29.51 12.73 13.24
N ASP A 285 29.08 12.79 11.98
CA ASP A 285 29.80 13.48 10.91
C ASP A 285 29.90 14.98 11.18
N LEU A 286 28.82 15.59 11.70
CA LEU A 286 28.80 16.99 12.13
C LEU A 286 29.77 17.27 13.28
N GLU A 287 29.81 16.40 14.29
CA GLU A 287 30.73 16.54 15.44
C GLU A 287 32.21 16.43 15.01
N LEU A 288 32.49 15.65 13.98
CA LEU A 288 33.82 15.45 13.42
C LEU A 288 34.19 16.44 12.30
N GLY A 289 33.25 17.30 11.88
CA GLY A 289 33.44 18.21 10.75
C GLY A 289 33.60 17.48 9.41
N VAL A 290 33.06 16.27 9.30
CA VAL A 290 33.08 15.46 8.07
C VAL A 290 31.97 15.95 7.15
N GLU A 291 32.35 16.49 6.00
CA GLU A 291 31.39 17.06 5.06
C GLU A 291 30.92 16.07 3.97
N ASN A 292 31.53 14.88 3.89
CA ASN A 292 31.26 13.86 2.88
C ASN A 292 29.99 13.02 3.18
N ASN A 293 28.86 13.70 3.26
CA ASN A 293 27.55 13.12 3.60
C ASN A 293 26.47 13.71 2.68
N LEU A 294 25.53 12.88 2.20
CA LEU A 294 24.48 13.34 1.28
C LEU A 294 23.61 14.47 1.87
N ILE A 295 23.39 14.51 3.18
CA ILE A 295 22.66 15.60 3.84
C ILE A 295 23.42 16.92 3.67
N SER A 296 24.73 16.91 3.95
CA SER A 296 25.60 18.08 3.76
C SER A 296 25.63 18.54 2.30
N LEU A 297 25.59 17.60 1.34
CA LEU A 297 25.48 17.89 -0.09
C LEU A 297 24.16 18.58 -0.44
N LEU A 298 23.03 18.03 -0.02
CA LEU A 298 21.70 18.58 -0.27
C LEU A 298 21.53 19.98 0.35
N MET A 299 22.04 20.17 1.56
CA MET A 299 22.02 21.47 2.23
C MET A 299 22.83 22.52 1.47
N LYS A 300 24.06 22.19 1.02
CA LYS A 300 24.91 23.15 0.28
C LYS A 300 24.40 23.42 -1.14
N ARG A 301 23.97 22.38 -1.85
CA ARG A 301 23.56 22.49 -3.26
C ARG A 301 22.16 23.06 -3.42
N ASP A 302 21.20 22.49 -2.71
CA ASP A 302 19.77 22.76 -2.90
C ASP A 302 19.22 23.76 -1.85
N GLN A 303 20.09 24.26 -0.95
CA GLN A 303 19.74 25.19 0.13
C GLN A 303 18.63 24.61 1.03
N PHE A 304 18.62 23.29 1.19
CA PHE A 304 17.71 22.59 2.08
C PHE A 304 18.09 22.81 3.54
N SER A 305 17.10 22.82 4.42
CA SER A 305 17.32 22.56 5.85
C SER A 305 17.72 21.09 6.07
N ALA A 306 18.33 20.78 7.22
CA ALA A 306 18.68 19.40 7.58
C ALA A 306 17.46 18.46 7.50
N GLN A 307 16.28 18.90 7.95
CA GLN A 307 15.05 18.12 7.83
C GLN A 307 14.66 17.87 6.37
N GLN A 308 14.67 18.90 5.52
CA GLN A 308 14.31 18.74 4.10
C GLN A 308 15.29 17.80 3.36
N ALA A 309 16.57 17.82 3.71
CA ALA A 309 17.56 16.90 3.17
C ALA A 309 17.30 15.46 3.63
N ILE A 310 16.98 15.25 4.91
CA ILE A 310 16.60 13.93 5.45
C ILE A 310 15.31 13.41 4.81
N ASP A 311 14.29 14.26 4.64
CA ASP A 311 13.05 13.92 3.95
C ASP A 311 13.33 13.49 2.50
N LYS A 312 14.25 14.20 1.82
CA LYS A 312 14.67 13.85 0.46
C LYS A 312 15.34 12.49 0.39
N ILE A 313 16.19 12.15 1.37
CA ILE A 313 16.79 10.83 1.49
C ILE A 313 15.71 9.77 1.78
N GLY A 314 14.69 10.10 2.57
CA GLY A 314 13.50 9.27 2.76
C GLY A 314 12.76 8.98 1.44
N GLU A 315 12.58 9.98 0.59
CA GLU A 315 12.03 9.78 -0.77
C GLU A 315 12.91 8.86 -1.63
N MET A 316 14.24 9.05 -1.61
CA MET A 316 15.19 8.21 -2.33
C MET A 316 15.17 6.77 -1.83
N THR A 317 14.98 6.56 -0.53
CA THR A 317 14.85 5.24 0.09
C THR A 317 13.55 4.55 -0.35
N ASN A 318 12.43 5.28 -0.37
CA ASN A 318 11.17 4.78 -0.92
C ASN A 318 11.28 4.43 -2.40
N ASP A 319 12.02 5.21 -3.18
CA ASP A 319 12.27 4.92 -4.58
C ASP A 319 13.15 3.66 -4.76
N CYS A 320 14.13 3.44 -3.88
CA CYS A 320 14.90 2.19 -3.82
C CYS A 320 13.97 0.98 -3.63
N TYR A 321 13.01 1.05 -2.71
CA TYR A 321 12.02 -0.02 -2.51
C TYR A 321 11.17 -0.28 -3.76
N ARG A 322 10.73 0.78 -4.43
CA ARG A 322 9.99 0.65 -5.69
C ARG A 322 10.85 -0.01 -6.77
N GLN A 323 12.08 0.47 -6.95
CA GLN A 323 13.02 -0.07 -7.94
C GLN A 323 13.40 -1.53 -7.65
N TRP A 324 13.48 -1.93 -6.37
CA TRP A 324 13.80 -3.30 -5.97
C TRP A 324 12.78 -4.27 -6.54
N TYR A 325 11.52 -3.94 -6.37
CA TYR A 325 10.43 -4.76 -6.86
C TYR A 325 10.31 -4.78 -8.38
N LEU A 326 10.62 -3.68 -9.06
CA LEU A 326 10.70 -3.64 -10.52
C LEU A 326 11.85 -4.54 -11.03
N ALA A 327 12.99 -4.51 -10.36
CA ALA A 327 14.11 -5.38 -10.67
C ALA A 327 13.74 -6.86 -10.47
N LEU A 328 13.12 -7.22 -9.34
CA LEU A 328 12.60 -8.57 -9.09
C LEU A 328 11.63 -9.04 -10.16
N ALA A 329 10.66 -8.20 -10.54
CA ALA A 329 9.69 -8.54 -11.58
C ALA A 329 10.33 -8.72 -12.97
N GLY A 330 11.49 -8.10 -13.20
CA GLY A 330 12.25 -8.24 -14.44
C GLY A 330 13.13 -9.51 -14.51
N LEU A 331 13.26 -10.29 -13.43
CA LEU A 331 14.00 -11.55 -13.46
C LEU A 331 13.18 -12.63 -14.21
N PRO A 332 13.71 -13.22 -15.29
CA PRO A 332 13.06 -14.36 -15.92
C PRO A 332 13.26 -15.62 -15.07
N SER A 333 12.42 -16.64 -15.26
CA SER A 333 12.68 -17.97 -14.70
C SER A 333 13.78 -18.67 -15.53
N TYR A 334 14.77 -19.24 -14.84
CA TYR A 334 15.87 -20.03 -15.38
C TYR A 334 15.71 -21.53 -15.09
N GLY A 335 14.55 -21.92 -14.56
CA GLY A 335 14.23 -23.27 -14.13
C GLY A 335 14.53 -23.48 -12.64
N GLU A 336 13.76 -24.37 -12.01
CA GLU A 336 13.66 -24.56 -10.55
C GLU A 336 15.01 -24.55 -9.82
N ARG A 337 16.01 -25.28 -10.34
CA ARG A 337 17.33 -25.38 -9.72
C ARG A 337 18.05 -24.05 -9.66
N ILE A 338 18.04 -23.28 -10.75
CA ILE A 338 18.72 -21.98 -10.83
C ILE A 338 17.90 -20.94 -10.07
N ASP A 339 16.58 -20.99 -10.18
CA ASP A 339 15.67 -20.05 -9.51
C ASP A 339 15.79 -20.12 -7.98
N ARG A 340 16.06 -21.32 -7.41
CA ARG A 340 16.40 -21.47 -5.98
C ARG A 340 17.67 -20.73 -5.59
N GLU A 341 18.73 -20.82 -6.40
CA GLU A 341 19.99 -20.13 -6.15
C GLU A 341 19.86 -18.61 -6.31
N VAL A 342 19.09 -18.17 -7.31
CA VAL A 342 18.74 -16.75 -7.49
C VAL A 342 17.96 -16.23 -6.30
N THR A 343 16.99 -16.98 -5.79
CA THR A 343 16.20 -16.58 -4.61
C THR A 343 17.08 -16.40 -3.39
N LYS A 344 18.00 -17.35 -3.12
CA LYS A 344 18.99 -17.21 -2.03
C LYS A 344 19.88 -15.98 -2.22
N PHE A 345 20.32 -15.72 -3.45
CA PHE A 345 21.18 -14.58 -3.77
C PHE A 345 20.47 -13.24 -3.58
N VAL A 346 19.22 -13.14 -4.03
CA VAL A 346 18.35 -11.97 -3.79
C VAL A 346 18.16 -11.74 -2.30
N GLU A 347 17.93 -12.81 -1.53
CA GLU A 347 17.77 -12.71 -0.09
C GLU A 347 19.05 -12.24 0.60
N VAL A 348 20.21 -12.71 0.16
CA VAL A 348 21.52 -12.20 0.60
C VAL A 348 21.67 -10.69 0.33
N CYS A 349 21.28 -10.22 -0.85
CA CYS A 349 21.32 -8.80 -1.21
C CYS A 349 20.44 -7.98 -0.26
N ARG A 350 19.22 -8.45 0.01
CA ARG A 350 18.27 -7.82 0.95
C ARG A 350 18.82 -7.82 2.38
N ALA A 351 19.32 -8.96 2.82
CA ALA A 351 19.87 -9.17 4.15
C ALA A 351 21.09 -8.29 4.41
N MET A 352 21.83 -7.86 3.38
CA MET A 352 22.94 -6.91 3.50
C MET A 352 22.46 -5.52 3.95
N ALA A 353 21.48 -4.96 3.23
CA ALA A 353 20.89 -3.68 3.60
C ALA A 353 20.23 -3.78 4.98
N HIS A 354 19.46 -4.87 5.17
CA HIS A 354 18.75 -5.16 6.41
C HIS A 354 19.68 -5.30 7.63
N GLY A 355 20.79 -6.02 7.46
CA GLY A 355 21.80 -6.20 8.48
C GLY A 355 22.46 -4.89 8.87
N ASN A 356 22.78 -4.03 7.90
CA ASN A 356 23.32 -2.70 8.19
C ASN A 356 22.32 -1.84 8.98
N LEU A 357 21.03 -1.85 8.61
CA LEU A 357 20.00 -1.10 9.32
C LEU A 357 19.93 -1.49 10.81
N TYR A 358 19.74 -2.78 11.09
CA TYR A 358 19.65 -3.27 12.47
C TYR A 358 20.96 -3.05 13.24
N TRP A 359 22.10 -3.30 12.60
CA TRP A 359 23.41 -3.05 13.20
C TRP A 359 23.60 -1.56 13.56
N SER A 360 23.13 -0.64 12.72
CA SER A 360 23.26 0.81 12.94
C SER A 360 22.46 1.31 14.14
N PHE A 361 21.29 0.71 14.41
CA PHE A 361 20.45 1.04 15.56
C PHE A 361 20.82 0.30 16.84
N GLN A 362 21.30 -0.95 16.73
CA GLN A 362 21.61 -1.80 17.88
C GLN A 362 23.04 -1.63 18.40
N THR A 363 23.98 -1.27 17.53
CA THR A 363 25.37 -1.04 17.92
C THR A 363 25.58 0.46 18.09
N GLY A 364 26.30 0.85 19.14
CA GLY A 364 26.58 2.26 19.43
C GLY A 364 27.49 2.97 18.42
N ARG A 365 27.62 2.44 17.19
CA ARG A 365 28.52 2.97 16.14
C ARG A 365 28.15 4.39 15.71
N PHE A 366 26.87 4.64 15.44
CA PHE A 366 26.40 5.96 14.97
C PHE A 366 25.61 6.71 16.03
N LEU A 367 24.70 6.01 16.71
CA LEU A 367 23.75 6.63 17.63
C LEU A 367 24.13 6.51 19.11
N GLY A 368 25.27 5.87 19.42
CA GLY A 368 25.69 5.64 20.81
C GLY A 368 24.64 4.83 21.60
N THR A 369 24.35 5.24 22.83
CA THR A 369 23.32 4.57 23.66
C THR A 369 21.88 4.95 23.28
N GLU A 370 21.69 5.93 22.40
CA GLU A 370 20.38 6.47 22.03
C GLU A 370 19.76 5.77 20.80
N GLY A 371 20.43 4.77 20.22
CA GLY A 371 19.93 4.06 19.03
C GLY A 371 18.52 3.49 19.23
N HIS A 372 18.23 2.93 20.39
CA HIS A 372 16.90 2.42 20.71
C HIS A 372 15.85 3.54 20.79
N ASP A 373 16.17 4.66 21.43
CA ASP A 373 15.26 5.81 21.55
C ASP A 373 14.96 6.42 20.17
N VAL A 374 15.97 6.59 19.31
CA VAL A 374 15.80 7.11 17.95
C VAL A 374 14.95 6.14 17.12
N HIS A 375 15.16 4.83 17.26
CA HIS A 375 14.33 3.82 16.59
C HIS A 375 12.86 3.88 17.02
N GLU A 376 12.57 3.98 18.32
CA GLU A 376 11.19 4.00 18.83
C GLU A 376 10.45 5.31 18.54
N THR A 377 11.17 6.45 18.60
CA THR A 377 10.56 7.78 18.50
C THR A 377 10.65 8.39 17.10
N GLY A 378 11.60 7.93 16.29
CA GLY A 378 11.94 8.53 15.00
C GLY A 378 12.58 9.92 15.11
N LEU A 379 13.05 10.33 16.30
CA LEU A 379 13.61 11.66 16.54
C LEU A 379 15.11 11.56 16.84
N MET A 380 15.92 12.34 16.12
CA MET A 380 17.35 12.46 16.34
C MET A 380 17.71 13.90 16.71
N GLN A 381 18.47 14.08 17.79
CA GLN A 381 18.94 15.39 18.21
C GLN A 381 20.22 15.79 17.45
N LEU A 382 20.28 17.02 16.94
CA LEU A 382 21.45 17.60 16.29
C LEU A 382 22.20 18.57 17.22
N PRO A 383 23.50 18.83 16.98
CA PRO A 383 24.27 19.82 17.73
C PRO A 383 23.66 21.25 17.65
N PRO A 384 23.74 22.06 18.73
CA PRO A 384 23.06 23.36 18.82
C PRO A 384 23.46 24.41 17.78
N ASP A 385 24.68 24.31 17.24
CA ASP A 385 25.32 25.39 16.46
C ASP A 385 24.91 25.43 14.97
N ILE A 386 24.17 24.43 14.48
CA ILE A 386 23.77 24.30 13.06
C ILE A 386 22.40 24.92 12.80
N VAL A 387 21.67 25.28 13.86
CA VAL A 387 20.31 25.79 13.78
C VAL A 387 20.26 27.31 13.48
N SER A 388 21.42 27.95 13.31
CA SER A 388 21.56 29.38 13.03
C SER A 388 22.34 29.65 11.73
N ALA A 389 21.70 29.48 10.57
CA ALA A 389 22.12 30.10 9.31
C ALA A 389 20.87 30.56 8.49
N PRO A 390 20.95 31.67 7.74
CA PRO A 390 19.90 32.68 7.71
C PRO A 390 18.77 32.41 6.70
N THR A 391 17.53 32.56 7.15
CA THR A 391 16.37 32.85 6.28
C THR A 391 16.62 34.13 5.50
N ILE A 392 16.64 34.03 4.17
CA ILE A 392 16.70 35.16 3.23
C ILE A 392 15.35 35.90 3.25
N GLU A 393 15.39 37.21 3.50
CA GLU A 393 14.23 38.11 3.37
C GLU A 393 13.74 38.18 1.91
N PRO A 394 12.42 38.11 1.66
CA PRO A 394 11.87 38.48 0.36
C PRO A 394 11.96 40.00 0.16
N GLY A 395 12.65 40.39 -0.92
CA GLY A 395 12.77 41.76 -1.38
C GLY A 395 11.43 42.44 -1.67
N GLU A 396 11.46 43.75 -1.42
CA GLU A 396 10.41 44.75 -1.50
C GLU A 396 9.44 44.65 -2.69
N ALA A 397 8.14 44.62 -2.38
CA ALA A 397 7.14 45.34 -3.15
C ALA A 397 6.56 46.44 -2.23
N THR A 398 6.60 47.66 -2.72
CA THR A 398 6.39 48.93 -2.02
C THR A 398 5.01 49.09 -1.36
N PRO A 399 4.93 49.79 -0.21
CA PRO A 399 3.69 50.00 0.53
C PRO A 399 2.88 51.16 -0.04
N VAL A 400 1.58 50.94 -0.29
CA VAL A 400 0.60 52.03 -0.39
C VAL A 400 0.05 52.29 1.01
N GLN A 401 0.35 53.50 1.50
CA GLN A 401 -0.12 54.06 2.77
C GLN A 401 -1.65 54.15 2.84
N ILE A 402 -2.23 53.76 3.97
CA ILE A 402 -3.39 54.44 4.54
C ILE A 402 -3.18 54.61 6.05
N GLN A 403 -3.25 55.87 6.48
CA GLN A 403 -3.06 56.34 7.85
C GLN A 403 -4.16 55.86 8.82
N PRO A 404 -3.83 55.82 10.13
CA PRO A 404 -4.77 55.54 11.20
C PRO A 404 -5.51 56.82 11.62
N TYR A 405 -6.79 56.69 11.98
CA TYR A 405 -7.54 57.72 12.70
C TYR A 405 -8.11 57.12 13.97
N THR A 406 -7.51 57.50 15.09
CA THR A 406 -8.12 57.53 16.42
C THR A 406 -7.76 58.88 17.02
N GLU A 407 -8.76 59.74 17.15
CA GLU A 407 -8.79 60.92 18.02
C GLU A 407 -10.25 61.08 18.48
N VAL A 408 -10.62 61.61 19.65
CA VAL A 408 -9.92 62.10 20.85
C VAL A 408 -11.04 62.33 21.89
N ASP A 409 -10.71 62.06 23.16
CA ASP A 409 -11.01 62.77 24.44
C ASP A 409 -12.18 63.79 24.55
N PRO A 410 -12.77 64.02 25.75
CA PRO A 410 -12.09 64.92 26.69
C PRO A 410 -12.25 64.58 28.20
N TYR A 411 -11.22 64.93 28.98
CA TYR A 411 -11.23 65.60 30.29
C TYR A 411 -12.53 65.58 31.13
N VAL A 412 -12.44 65.17 32.40
CA VAL A 412 -12.38 66.08 33.58
C VAL A 412 -12.16 65.28 34.88
N GLU A 413 -11.17 65.76 35.62
CA GLU A 413 -10.82 65.62 37.04
C GLU A 413 -11.95 65.47 38.10
N TYR A 414 -11.63 64.71 39.16
CA TYR A 414 -11.49 65.14 40.58
C TYR A 414 -12.26 64.37 41.70
N LEU A 415 -11.46 63.98 42.70
CA LEU A 415 -11.65 63.99 44.16
C LEU A 415 -12.70 63.11 44.88
N SER A 416 -12.18 62.42 45.89
CA SER A 416 -12.86 61.92 47.09
C SER A 416 -13.28 63.04 48.06
N ASP A 417 -14.32 62.76 48.84
CA ASP A 417 -14.87 63.44 50.04
C ASP A 417 -15.66 64.75 49.89
N SER A 418 -17.00 64.68 50.04
CA SER A 418 -17.73 65.14 51.26
C SER A 418 -19.27 65.18 51.08
N THR A 419 -19.97 64.59 52.06
CA THR A 419 -21.33 64.88 52.61
C THR A 419 -22.45 65.53 51.77
N GLY A 420 -23.63 64.88 51.73
CA GLY A 420 -24.94 65.57 51.87
C GLY A 420 -26.09 65.26 50.88
N ASN A 421 -27.12 64.55 51.37
CA ASN A 421 -28.58 64.65 51.11
C ASN A 421 -29.25 64.60 49.70
N HIS A 422 -30.13 63.58 49.55
CA HIS A 422 -31.50 63.58 48.95
C HIS A 422 -31.69 63.47 47.40
N PRO A 423 -32.87 63.00 46.89
CA PRO A 423 -32.95 61.73 46.12
C PRO A 423 -33.50 61.83 44.67
N ASP A 424 -33.42 60.69 43.96
CA ASP A 424 -34.42 60.11 43.04
C ASP A 424 -34.47 60.42 41.51
N ILE A 425 -34.83 59.38 40.73
CA ILE A 425 -35.31 59.37 39.31
C ILE A 425 -34.26 59.43 38.17
N LYS A 426 -33.33 58.47 38.02
CA LYS A 426 -32.72 58.13 36.68
C LYS A 426 -32.35 56.65 36.47
N SER A 427 -32.33 55.80 37.50
CA SER A 427 -31.93 54.39 37.41
C SER A 427 -32.99 53.43 36.85
N GLY A 428 -34.27 53.83 36.83
CA GLY A 428 -35.37 52.96 36.38
C GLY A 428 -35.54 52.83 34.87
N LEU A 429 -35.14 53.85 34.09
CA LEU A 429 -35.39 53.86 32.63
C LEU A 429 -34.37 52.99 31.86
N PHE A 430 -33.09 53.03 32.26
CA PHE A 430 -32.03 52.24 31.64
C PHE A 430 -32.20 50.74 31.89
N PHE A 431 -32.57 50.36 33.12
CA PHE A 431 -32.84 48.96 33.47
C PHE A 431 -34.11 48.42 32.78
N ARG A 432 -35.12 49.28 32.60
CA ARG A 432 -36.33 48.94 31.82
C ARG A 432 -36.02 48.83 30.32
N LEU A 433 -35.16 49.68 29.75
CA LEU A 433 -34.80 49.60 28.33
C LEU A 433 -34.00 48.31 28.03
N PHE A 434 -33.05 47.95 28.89
CA PHE A 434 -32.22 46.75 28.72
C PHE A 434 -33.02 45.45 28.92
N SER A 435 -33.91 45.40 29.91
CA SER A 435 -34.83 44.26 30.08
C SER A 435 -35.86 44.17 28.96
N THR A 436 -36.36 45.29 28.43
CA THR A 436 -37.27 45.29 27.28
C THR A 436 -36.56 44.80 26.01
N LEU A 437 -35.33 45.25 25.74
CA LEU A 437 -34.52 44.77 24.61
C LEU A 437 -34.17 43.28 24.75
N SER A 438 -33.75 42.83 25.94
CA SER A 438 -33.48 41.40 26.20
C SER A 438 -34.73 40.53 26.01
N ASN A 439 -35.89 40.98 26.48
CA ASN A 439 -37.16 40.29 26.27
C ASN A 439 -37.61 40.31 24.80
N MET A 440 -37.32 41.38 24.06
CA MET A 440 -37.56 41.45 22.61
C MET A 440 -36.66 40.48 21.84
N PHE A 441 -35.37 40.40 22.17
CA PHE A 441 -34.45 39.42 21.58
C PHE A 441 -34.86 37.98 21.91
N GLY A 442 -35.25 37.71 23.16
CA GLY A 442 -35.77 36.41 23.58
C GLY A 442 -37.06 36.03 22.84
N SER A 443 -37.98 36.99 22.68
CA SER A 443 -39.23 36.78 21.92
C SER A 443 -38.98 36.57 20.43
N LEU A 444 -38.04 37.32 19.83
CA LEU A 444 -37.65 37.16 18.43
C LEU A 444 -36.99 35.80 18.18
N LEU A 445 -36.13 35.35 19.10
CA LEU A 445 -35.50 34.03 19.05
C LEU A 445 -36.54 32.91 19.20
N LEU A 446 -37.49 33.04 20.13
CA LEU A 446 -38.59 32.09 20.28
C LEU A 446 -39.48 32.03 19.04
N LEU A 447 -39.80 33.18 18.44
CA LEU A 447 -40.56 33.25 17.18
C LEU A 447 -39.79 32.61 16.03
N LEU A 448 -38.47 32.83 15.94
CA LEU A 448 -37.62 32.20 14.94
C LEU A 448 -37.61 30.67 15.11
N VAL A 449 -37.36 30.19 16.32
CA VAL A 449 -37.36 28.75 16.64
C VAL A 449 -38.73 28.14 16.36
N ALA A 450 -39.82 28.79 16.79
CA ALA A 450 -41.18 28.34 16.52
C ALA A 450 -41.50 28.31 15.01
N SER A 451 -41.04 29.30 14.24
CA SER A 451 -41.22 29.35 12.79
C SER A 451 -40.46 28.24 12.08
N VAL A 452 -39.23 27.94 12.52
CA VAL A 452 -38.41 26.83 12.00
C VAL A 452 -39.07 25.49 12.31
N VAL A 453 -39.55 25.29 13.55
CA VAL A 453 -40.28 24.07 13.95
C VAL A 453 -41.56 23.90 13.13
N LEU A 454 -42.35 24.97 12.99
CA LEU A 454 -43.59 24.94 12.21
C LEU A 454 -43.31 24.65 10.72
N TYR A 455 -42.26 25.25 10.16
CA TYR A 455 -41.81 24.97 8.80
C TYR A 455 -41.51 23.48 8.62
N TYR A 456 -40.70 22.87 9.48
CA TYR A 456 -40.38 21.44 9.37
C TYR A 456 -41.58 20.53 9.58
N ILE A 457 -42.51 20.87 10.49
CA ILE A 457 -43.76 20.12 10.67
C ILE A 457 -44.61 20.21 9.40
N ALA A 458 -44.79 21.41 8.83
CA ALA A 458 -45.54 21.61 7.60
C ALA A 458 -44.92 20.85 6.42
N THR A 459 -43.59 20.89 6.29
CA THR A 459 -42.85 20.11 5.29
C THR A 459 -43.04 18.61 5.50
N ALA A 460 -42.98 18.10 6.73
CA ALA A 460 -43.20 16.68 7.03
C ALA A 460 -44.62 16.23 6.63
N ILE A 461 -45.64 17.04 6.94
CA ILE A 461 -47.02 16.78 6.51
C ILE A 461 -47.10 16.75 4.98
N TYR A 462 -46.59 17.78 4.31
CA TYR A 462 -46.56 17.85 2.84
C TYR A 462 -45.89 16.63 2.22
N CYS A 463 -44.69 16.27 2.68
CA CYS A 463 -43.90 15.13 2.20
C CYS A 463 -44.64 13.79 2.29
N VAL A 464 -45.46 13.61 3.34
CA VAL A 464 -46.18 12.37 3.62
C VAL A 464 -47.55 12.33 2.94
N THR A 465 -48.23 13.46 2.72
CA THR A 465 -49.63 13.45 2.25
C THR A 465 -49.86 14.06 0.88
N LEU A 466 -49.13 15.12 0.51
CA LEU A 466 -49.41 15.91 -0.70
C LEU A 466 -48.29 15.83 -1.75
N HIS A 467 -47.10 15.37 -1.35
CA HIS A 467 -45.98 15.21 -2.26
C HIS A 467 -46.33 14.26 -3.42
N PRO A 468 -45.85 14.49 -4.66
CA PRO A 468 -46.17 13.62 -5.80
C PRO A 468 -45.80 12.15 -5.58
N LEU A 469 -44.78 11.88 -4.76
CA LEU A 469 -44.33 10.55 -4.35
C LEU A 469 -45.02 10.01 -3.06
N ALA A 470 -46.09 10.64 -2.58
CA ALA A 470 -46.76 10.24 -1.33
C ALA A 470 -47.51 8.90 -1.45
N SER A 471 -47.91 8.51 -2.66
CA SER A 471 -48.54 7.20 -2.93
C SER A 471 -47.58 6.02 -2.84
N LEU A 472 -46.27 6.26 -3.02
CA LEU A 472 -45.27 5.21 -3.02
C LEU A 472 -44.96 4.74 -1.60
N PRO A 473 -44.92 3.41 -1.36
CA PRO A 473 -44.79 2.88 -0.01
C PRO A 473 -43.35 3.02 0.51
N GLY A 474 -43.19 3.07 1.83
CA GLY A 474 -41.90 3.16 2.50
C GLY A 474 -42.01 3.72 3.92
N PRO A 475 -40.91 3.76 4.69
CA PRO A 475 -40.92 4.33 6.03
C PRO A 475 -41.33 5.81 6.02
N ARG A 476 -42.26 6.22 6.89
CA ARG A 476 -42.76 7.61 6.94
C ARG A 476 -41.66 8.64 7.23
N LEU A 477 -40.67 8.28 8.05
CA LEU A 477 -39.51 9.13 8.32
C LEU A 477 -38.68 9.37 7.05
N CYS A 478 -38.57 8.36 6.18
CA CYS A 478 -37.86 8.46 4.90
C CYS A 478 -38.57 9.38 3.91
N ALA A 479 -39.90 9.48 3.95
CA ALA A 479 -40.63 10.44 3.11
C ALA A 479 -40.24 11.90 3.40
N PHE A 480 -39.87 12.22 4.65
CA PHE A 480 -39.45 13.55 5.07
C PHE A 480 -37.93 13.75 5.04
N SER A 481 -37.13 12.73 5.37
CA SER A 481 -35.69 12.86 5.53
C SER A 481 -34.92 11.63 5.07
N ARG A 482 -33.76 11.85 4.46
CA ARG A 482 -32.83 10.78 4.06
C ARG A 482 -31.91 10.32 5.20
N ILE A 483 -31.93 10.97 6.35
CA ILE A 483 -31.04 10.65 7.49
C ILE A 483 -31.06 9.16 7.88
N PRO A 484 -32.20 8.43 7.91
CA PRO A 484 -32.19 6.99 8.21
C PRO A 484 -31.34 6.17 7.23
N TYR A 485 -31.38 6.50 5.94
CA TYR A 485 -30.55 5.84 4.93
C TYR A 485 -29.06 6.17 5.14
N TRP A 486 -28.72 7.43 5.40
CA TRP A 486 -27.34 7.82 5.65
C TRP A 486 -26.75 7.11 6.86
N TYR A 487 -27.53 6.96 7.93
CA TYR A 487 -27.10 6.22 9.12
C TYR A 487 -26.74 4.76 8.80
N VAL A 488 -27.58 4.05 8.04
CA VAL A 488 -27.28 2.65 7.70
C VAL A 488 -26.17 2.52 6.65
N SER A 489 -26.10 3.44 5.68
CA SER A 489 -25.11 3.40 4.60
C SER A 489 -23.70 3.74 5.11
N ILE A 490 -23.57 4.70 6.03
CA ILE A 490 -22.28 5.02 6.68
C ILE A 490 -21.80 3.87 7.59
N ASN A 491 -22.72 3.07 8.14
CA ASN A 491 -22.37 1.88 8.92
C ASN A 491 -22.19 0.60 8.06
N GLY A 492 -22.39 0.71 6.74
CA GLY A 492 -22.29 -0.38 5.78
C GLY A 492 -23.39 -1.45 5.86
N ASP A 493 -24.56 -1.09 6.40
CA ASP A 493 -25.73 -1.98 6.62
C ASP A 493 -26.89 -1.74 5.63
N ASP A 494 -26.68 -0.89 4.62
CA ASP A 494 -27.70 -0.46 3.67
C ASP A 494 -28.28 -1.60 2.83
N VAL A 495 -27.47 -2.59 2.44
CA VAL A 495 -27.90 -3.75 1.66
C VAL A 495 -29.00 -4.55 2.40
N ALA A 496 -28.73 -4.96 3.63
CA ALA A 496 -29.68 -5.72 4.44
C ALA A 496 -30.89 -4.86 4.82
N TRP A 497 -30.69 -3.57 5.09
CA TRP A 497 -31.79 -2.64 5.38
C TRP A 497 -32.73 -2.48 4.18
N MET A 498 -32.19 -2.26 2.98
CA MET A 498 -32.98 -2.10 1.77
C MET A 498 -33.73 -3.38 1.40
N LYS A 499 -33.12 -4.56 1.59
CA LYS A 499 -33.82 -5.85 1.45
C LYS A 499 -35.05 -5.90 2.35
N ARG A 500 -34.90 -5.63 3.66
CA ARG A 500 -36.04 -5.65 4.60
C ARG A 500 -37.15 -4.69 4.19
N LEU A 501 -36.82 -3.53 3.62
CA LEU A 501 -37.83 -2.61 3.10
C LEU A 501 -38.58 -3.21 1.90
N HIS A 502 -37.88 -3.84 0.96
CA HIS A 502 -38.55 -4.50 -0.17
C HIS A 502 -39.41 -5.69 0.25
N ASP A 503 -38.98 -6.47 1.26
CA ASP A 503 -39.82 -7.54 1.82
C ASP A 503 -41.11 -7.00 2.45
N GLN A 504 -41.04 -5.83 3.08
CA GLN A 504 -42.18 -5.22 3.78
C GLN A 504 -43.12 -4.45 2.85
N TYR A 505 -42.57 -3.68 1.91
CA TYR A 505 -43.31 -2.69 1.12
C TYR A 505 -43.49 -3.10 -0.35
N GLY A 506 -42.80 -4.15 -0.81
CA GLY A 506 -42.93 -4.70 -2.15
C GLY A 506 -41.92 -4.14 -3.17
N PRO A 507 -42.25 -4.15 -4.47
CA PRO A 507 -41.28 -3.97 -5.56
C PRO A 507 -40.78 -2.53 -5.76
N ALA A 508 -41.41 -1.54 -5.12
CA ALA A 508 -41.01 -0.14 -5.16
C ALA A 508 -41.03 0.43 -3.74
N VAL A 509 -39.98 1.15 -3.34
CA VAL A 509 -39.81 1.67 -1.98
C VAL A 509 -39.30 3.11 -2.02
N ARG A 510 -40.00 4.01 -1.34
CA ARG A 510 -39.53 5.37 -1.07
C ARG A 510 -38.67 5.39 0.19
N PHE A 511 -37.37 5.63 0.02
CA PHE A 511 -36.39 5.61 1.12
C PHE A 511 -35.72 6.97 1.38
N GLY A 512 -36.18 8.01 0.68
CA GLY A 512 -35.86 9.41 0.91
C GLY A 512 -36.93 10.32 0.30
N PRO A 513 -36.85 11.65 0.51
CA PRO A 513 -37.86 12.58 0.01
C PRO A 513 -38.07 12.49 -1.50
N THR A 514 -36.97 12.30 -2.25
CA THR A 514 -36.93 12.18 -3.72
C THR A 514 -36.13 10.95 -4.15
N ASP A 515 -36.21 9.86 -3.36
CA ASP A 515 -35.40 8.66 -3.56
C ASP A 515 -36.23 7.38 -3.55
N LEU A 516 -36.16 6.64 -4.66
CA LEU A 516 -36.92 5.43 -4.89
C LEU A 516 -36.00 4.26 -5.23
N SER A 517 -36.25 3.14 -4.56
CA SER A 517 -35.62 1.86 -4.83
C SER A 517 -36.63 0.91 -5.47
N TYR A 518 -36.19 0.13 -6.44
CA TYR A 518 -37.00 -0.88 -7.12
C TYR A 518 -36.36 -2.26 -7.05
N ALA A 519 -37.19 -3.31 -7.12
CA ALA A 519 -36.79 -4.71 -7.06
C ALA A 519 -37.54 -5.61 -8.07
N SER A 520 -37.63 -5.20 -9.34
CA SER A 520 -38.34 -5.94 -10.39
C SER A 520 -37.65 -5.88 -11.76
N ALA A 521 -37.93 -6.87 -12.63
CA ALA A 521 -37.41 -6.91 -13.99
C ALA A 521 -37.82 -5.71 -14.84
N GLN A 522 -39.09 -5.29 -14.77
CA GLN A 522 -39.59 -4.17 -15.58
C GLN A 522 -38.92 -2.84 -15.21
N ALA A 523 -38.56 -2.63 -13.93
CA ALA A 523 -37.87 -1.43 -13.50
C ALA A 523 -36.47 -1.28 -14.14
N TRP A 524 -35.79 -2.39 -14.46
CA TRP A 524 -34.54 -2.34 -15.24
C TRP A 524 -34.76 -1.69 -16.60
N GLN A 525 -35.79 -2.12 -17.32
CA GLN A 525 -36.12 -1.59 -18.63
C GLN A 525 -36.57 -0.12 -18.55
N ASP A 526 -37.41 0.20 -17.56
CA ASP A 526 -37.95 1.55 -17.42
C ASP A 526 -36.83 2.54 -17.06
N ILE A 527 -35.98 2.22 -16.08
CA ILE A 527 -34.94 3.14 -15.55
C ILE A 527 -33.67 3.15 -16.39
N HIS A 528 -33.21 1.99 -16.84
CA HIS A 528 -31.89 1.81 -17.44
C HIS A 528 -31.94 1.49 -18.94
N GLY A 529 -33.12 1.53 -19.55
CA GLY A 529 -33.31 1.21 -20.96
C GLY A 529 -32.63 2.17 -21.95
N GLN A 530 -33.15 2.21 -23.17
CA GLN A 530 -32.53 2.94 -24.29
C GLN A 530 -32.72 4.47 -24.24
N LYS A 531 -33.53 4.98 -23.31
CA LYS A 531 -33.77 6.42 -23.20
C LYS A 531 -32.52 7.13 -22.68
N PRO A 532 -32.29 8.41 -23.01
CA PRO A 532 -31.25 9.19 -22.36
C PRO A 532 -31.47 9.26 -20.85
N GLN A 533 -30.41 9.03 -20.09
CA GLN A 533 -30.43 9.09 -18.63
C GLN A 533 -29.12 9.64 -18.09
N GLU A 534 -29.22 10.36 -16.97
CA GLU A 534 -28.07 10.87 -16.23
C GLU A 534 -27.92 10.17 -14.89
N LYS A 535 -26.66 10.01 -14.47
CA LYS A 535 -26.36 9.51 -13.12
C LYS A 535 -26.56 10.60 -12.09
N ALA A 536 -26.96 10.21 -10.89
CA ALA A 536 -26.92 11.11 -9.74
C ALA A 536 -25.45 11.29 -9.31
N LEU A 537 -24.85 12.42 -9.67
CA LEU A 537 -23.41 12.68 -9.54
C LEU A 537 -22.94 12.82 -8.10
N GLU A 538 -23.82 13.20 -7.18
CA GLU A 538 -23.52 13.33 -5.76
C GLU A 538 -23.05 12.02 -5.12
N PHE A 539 -23.37 10.86 -5.71
CA PHE A 539 -22.93 9.54 -5.24
C PHE A 539 -21.54 9.14 -5.74
N PHE A 540 -20.85 10.02 -6.47
CA PHE A 540 -19.52 9.78 -7.00
C PHE A 540 -18.58 10.90 -6.55
N PRO A 541 -17.31 10.57 -6.24
CA PRO A 541 -16.32 11.61 -5.96
C PRO A 541 -16.06 12.44 -7.23
N PRO A 542 -15.92 13.77 -7.12
CA PRO A 542 -15.55 14.59 -8.25
C PRO A 542 -14.10 14.28 -8.69
N PRO A 543 -13.82 14.27 -10.01
CA PRO A 543 -12.47 14.03 -10.52
C PRO A 543 -11.53 15.18 -10.15
N ILE A 544 -10.32 14.87 -9.71
CA ILE A 544 -9.35 15.90 -9.26
C ILE A 544 -8.85 16.77 -10.40
N ASN A 545 -8.64 16.18 -11.59
CA ASN A 545 -8.26 16.90 -12.79
C ASN A 545 -9.43 17.66 -13.45
N GLY A 546 -10.63 17.61 -12.88
CA GLY A 546 -11.84 18.26 -13.40
C GLY A 546 -12.45 17.58 -14.63
N VAL A 547 -11.92 16.44 -15.10
CA VAL A 547 -12.40 15.73 -16.29
C VAL A 547 -13.15 14.47 -15.89
N ALA A 548 -14.44 14.40 -16.24
CA ALA A 548 -15.29 13.28 -15.86
C ALA A 548 -14.90 11.98 -16.60
N PRO A 549 -14.72 10.85 -15.90
CA PRO A 549 -14.54 9.54 -16.52
C PRO A 549 -15.83 9.07 -17.21
N MET A 550 -15.73 8.02 -18.03
CA MET A 550 -16.89 7.37 -18.68
C MET A 550 -17.95 6.99 -17.65
N LEU A 551 -17.55 6.65 -16.42
CA LEU A 551 -18.47 6.28 -15.35
C LEU A 551 -19.46 7.40 -14.99
N THR A 552 -19.05 8.67 -14.97
CA THR A 552 -19.83 9.80 -14.42
C THR A 552 -20.09 10.94 -15.41
N THR A 553 -19.61 10.81 -16.65
CA THR A 553 -19.87 11.80 -17.70
C THR A 553 -21.33 11.81 -18.17
N THR A 554 -21.69 12.83 -18.95
CA THR A 554 -23.03 13.02 -19.54
C THR A 554 -23.39 11.88 -20.51
N TYR A 555 -24.68 11.73 -20.83
CA TYR A 555 -25.13 10.68 -21.75
C TYR A 555 -24.40 10.73 -23.09
N GLU A 556 -24.29 11.91 -23.70
CA GLU A 556 -23.64 12.09 -25.00
C GLU A 556 -22.15 11.73 -24.96
N ASN A 557 -21.42 12.21 -23.95
CA ASN A 557 -20.00 11.90 -23.79
C ASN A 557 -19.77 10.43 -23.44
N HIS A 558 -20.66 9.81 -22.67
CA HIS A 558 -20.59 8.38 -22.37
C HIS A 558 -20.72 7.56 -23.66
N VAL A 559 -21.67 7.90 -24.54
CA VAL A 559 -21.81 7.22 -25.85
C VAL A 559 -20.52 7.34 -26.68
N ARG A 560 -19.90 8.53 -26.72
CA ARG A 560 -18.60 8.72 -27.39
C ARG A 560 -17.50 7.87 -26.77
N MET A 561 -17.26 8.00 -25.46
CA MET A 561 -16.20 7.26 -24.75
C MET A 561 -16.40 5.75 -24.85
N ARG A 562 -17.63 5.26 -24.70
CA ARG A 562 -17.94 3.83 -24.83
C ARG A 562 -17.62 3.32 -26.23
N ARG A 563 -17.94 4.09 -27.28
CA ARG A 563 -17.58 3.73 -28.66
C ARG A 563 -16.07 3.59 -28.82
N LEU A 564 -15.29 4.50 -28.23
CA LEU A 564 -13.83 4.49 -28.28
C LEU A 564 -13.22 3.32 -27.51
N PHE A 565 -13.76 2.96 -26.34
CA PHE A 565 -13.27 1.84 -25.53
C PHE A 565 -13.76 0.46 -26.01
N SER A 566 -14.89 0.37 -26.73
CA SER A 566 -15.50 -0.91 -27.12
C SER A 566 -14.55 -1.86 -27.87
N PRO A 567 -13.67 -1.41 -28.80
CA PRO A 567 -12.69 -2.28 -29.44
C PRO A 567 -11.76 -2.99 -28.46
N ALA A 568 -11.35 -2.34 -27.38
CA ALA A 568 -10.47 -2.92 -26.36
C ALA A 568 -11.11 -4.09 -25.60
N PHE A 569 -12.44 -4.11 -25.50
CA PHE A 569 -13.22 -5.15 -24.82
C PHE A 569 -13.97 -6.09 -25.79
N SER A 570 -13.61 -6.07 -27.08
CA SER A 570 -14.19 -6.95 -28.09
C SER A 570 -13.72 -8.40 -27.92
N ALA A 571 -14.50 -9.38 -28.37
CA ALA A 571 -14.12 -10.80 -28.30
C ALA A 571 -12.76 -11.08 -28.99
N ARG A 572 -12.47 -10.36 -30.10
CA ARG A 572 -11.18 -10.47 -30.80
C ARG A 572 -10.02 -10.00 -29.93
N SER A 573 -10.15 -8.84 -29.30
CA SER A 573 -9.11 -8.26 -28.45
C SER A 573 -8.90 -9.09 -27.19
N LEU A 574 -9.97 -9.55 -26.55
CA LEU A 574 -9.90 -10.43 -25.38
C LEU A 574 -9.17 -11.74 -25.70
N LYS A 575 -9.40 -12.33 -26.88
CA LYS A 575 -8.64 -13.51 -27.32
C LYS A 575 -7.15 -13.23 -27.49
N GLN A 576 -6.77 -12.03 -27.94
CA GLN A 576 -5.36 -11.62 -28.03
C GLN A 576 -4.74 -11.32 -26.66
N GLN A 577 -5.56 -10.89 -25.70
CA GLN A 577 -5.15 -10.61 -24.33
C GLN A 577 -5.12 -11.87 -23.44
N GLU A 578 -5.68 -13.01 -23.87
CA GLU A 578 -5.70 -14.26 -23.09
C GLU A 578 -4.34 -14.65 -22.45
N PRO A 579 -3.19 -14.54 -23.15
CA PRO A 579 -1.89 -14.85 -22.54
C PRO A 579 -1.60 -14.04 -21.26
N LEU A 580 -2.08 -12.80 -21.18
CA LEU A 580 -1.94 -11.96 -19.98
C LEU A 580 -2.73 -12.53 -18.80
N PHE A 581 -3.98 -12.92 -19.02
CA PHE A 581 -4.82 -13.52 -17.98
C PHE A 581 -4.27 -14.89 -17.53
N ARG A 582 -3.75 -15.68 -18.47
CA ARG A 582 -3.08 -16.95 -18.17
C ARG A 582 -1.83 -16.74 -17.32
N LYS A 583 -0.96 -15.80 -17.66
CA LYS A 583 0.24 -15.45 -16.89
C LYS A 583 -0.06 -15.26 -15.40
N PHE A 584 -1.07 -14.46 -15.06
CA PHE A 584 -1.42 -14.20 -13.66
C PHE A 584 -2.24 -15.32 -13.01
N THR A 585 -3.01 -16.09 -13.79
CA THR A 585 -3.64 -17.33 -13.31
C THR A 585 -2.57 -18.35 -12.92
N ASP A 586 -1.57 -18.57 -13.77
CA ASP A 586 -0.48 -19.51 -13.54
C ASP A 586 0.37 -19.06 -12.34
N LEU A 587 0.63 -17.77 -12.21
CA LEU A 587 1.30 -17.21 -11.03
C LEU A 587 0.47 -17.44 -9.76
N LEU A 588 -0.86 -17.27 -9.80
CA LEU A 588 -1.72 -17.54 -8.65
C LEU A 588 -1.63 -19.02 -8.25
N MET A 589 -1.70 -19.93 -9.23
CA MET A 589 -1.55 -21.37 -8.98
C MET A 589 -0.18 -21.68 -8.39
N TYR A 590 0.89 -21.06 -8.89
CA TYR A 590 2.23 -21.20 -8.36
C TYR A 590 2.28 -20.75 -6.89
N LYS A 591 1.79 -19.55 -6.55
CA LYS A 591 1.73 -19.05 -5.17
C LYS A 591 0.95 -19.97 -4.23
N LEU A 592 -0.15 -20.56 -4.70
CA LEU A 592 -0.92 -21.53 -3.94
C LEU A 592 -0.16 -22.85 -3.72
N SER A 593 0.73 -23.24 -4.65
CA SER A 593 1.56 -24.45 -4.50
C SER A 593 2.74 -24.29 -3.51
N GLU A 594 3.19 -23.06 -3.23
CA GLU A 594 4.30 -22.78 -2.29
C GLU A 594 3.99 -23.17 -0.82
N VAL A 595 2.75 -23.53 -0.53
CA VAL A 595 2.24 -23.76 0.84
C VAL A 595 2.60 -25.15 1.37
N GLY A 596 3.19 -26.00 0.52
CA GLY A 596 3.67 -27.34 0.84
C GLY A 596 2.63 -28.43 0.57
N GLU A 597 3.09 -29.66 0.31
CA GLU A 597 2.24 -30.81 -0.04
C GLU A 597 1.25 -31.21 1.06
N ASP A 598 1.51 -30.80 2.32
CA ASP A 598 0.65 -31.14 3.45
C ASP A 598 -0.67 -30.36 3.48
N GLY A 599 -0.77 -29.26 2.73
CA GLY A 599 -1.95 -28.39 2.63
C GLY A 599 -2.41 -27.79 3.96
N LYS A 600 -1.57 -27.79 5.01
CA LYS A 600 -2.03 -27.48 6.37
C LYS A 600 -2.10 -25.98 6.66
N ARG A 601 -1.29 -25.15 6.01
CA ARG A 601 -1.25 -23.71 6.30
C ARG A 601 -2.46 -22.99 5.66
N PRO A 602 -3.28 -22.26 6.45
CA PRO A 602 -4.39 -21.50 5.91
C PRO A 602 -3.91 -20.31 5.09
N LEU A 603 -4.59 -20.02 3.98
CA LEU A 603 -4.32 -18.90 3.09
C LEU A 603 -5.56 -18.04 2.94
N ASP A 604 -5.38 -16.73 2.84
CA ASP A 604 -6.46 -15.82 2.49
C ASP A 604 -6.65 -15.80 0.96
N LEU A 605 -7.61 -16.60 0.48
CA LEU A 605 -7.89 -16.70 -0.95
C LEU A 605 -8.49 -15.40 -1.51
N ALA A 606 -9.25 -14.65 -0.71
CA ALA A 606 -9.83 -13.38 -1.15
C ALA A 606 -8.74 -12.35 -1.44
N GLN A 607 -7.71 -12.29 -0.60
CA GLN A 607 -6.54 -11.45 -0.81
C GLN A 607 -5.76 -11.85 -2.07
N LEU A 608 -5.47 -13.14 -2.26
CA LEU A 608 -4.73 -13.63 -3.43
C LEU A 608 -5.48 -13.38 -4.75
N LEU A 609 -6.80 -13.55 -4.76
CA LEU A 609 -7.65 -13.21 -5.90
C LEU A 609 -7.64 -11.71 -6.18
N ASN A 610 -7.68 -10.87 -5.14
CA ASN A 610 -7.52 -9.43 -5.29
C ASN A 610 -6.16 -9.12 -5.94
N PHE A 611 -5.05 -9.66 -5.44
CA PHE A 611 -3.72 -9.43 -6.04
C PHE A 611 -3.65 -9.82 -7.52
N ALA A 612 -4.16 -11.01 -7.87
CA ALA A 612 -4.16 -11.49 -9.25
C ALA A 612 -4.93 -10.53 -10.18
N THR A 613 -6.15 -10.16 -9.81
CA THR A 613 -7.02 -9.30 -10.65
C THR A 613 -6.52 -7.86 -10.72
N PHE A 614 -5.84 -7.36 -9.67
CA PHE A 614 -5.17 -6.06 -9.73
C PHE A 614 -3.92 -6.08 -10.61
N ASP A 615 -3.06 -7.11 -10.54
CA ASP A 615 -1.90 -7.18 -11.41
C ASP A 615 -2.30 -7.35 -12.89
N VAL A 616 -3.35 -8.13 -13.19
CA VAL A 616 -3.95 -8.24 -14.53
C VAL A 616 -4.34 -6.88 -15.06
N MET A 617 -5.13 -6.12 -14.30
CA MET A 617 -5.64 -4.83 -14.74
C MET A 617 -4.55 -3.76 -14.78
N ALA A 618 -3.53 -3.83 -13.92
CA ALA A 618 -2.39 -2.93 -13.99
C ALA A 618 -1.57 -3.14 -15.26
N GLU A 619 -1.34 -4.39 -15.67
CA GLU A 619 -0.62 -4.67 -16.91
C GLU A 619 -1.50 -4.39 -18.14
N LEU A 620 -2.80 -4.65 -18.06
CA LEU A 620 -3.77 -4.35 -19.14
C LEU A 620 -4.00 -2.84 -19.34
N THR A 621 -3.93 -2.05 -18.27
CA THR A 621 -4.18 -0.60 -18.30
C THR A 621 -2.89 0.19 -18.41
N PHE A 622 -1.80 -0.20 -17.76
CA PHE A 622 -0.57 0.60 -17.69
C PHE A 622 0.63 -0.07 -18.35
N GLY A 623 0.49 -1.31 -18.86
CA GLY A 623 1.63 -2.09 -19.36
C GLY A 623 2.66 -2.41 -18.27
N GLN A 624 2.30 -2.27 -16.99
CA GLN A 624 3.19 -2.43 -15.85
C GLN A 624 2.60 -3.39 -14.83
N ASN A 625 3.44 -4.32 -14.36
CA ASN A 625 3.10 -5.23 -13.28
C ASN A 625 3.38 -4.54 -11.92
N LEU A 626 2.39 -4.52 -11.02
CA LEU A 626 2.57 -4.00 -9.65
C LEU A 626 3.25 -5.02 -8.73
N GLY A 627 3.26 -6.30 -9.15
CA GLY A 627 3.91 -7.42 -8.50
C GLY A 627 3.24 -7.81 -7.19
N MET A 628 1.97 -7.46 -6.98
CA MET A 628 1.29 -7.70 -5.71
C MET A 628 1.12 -9.18 -5.44
N LEU A 629 0.78 -9.98 -6.47
CA LEU A 629 0.60 -11.41 -6.33
C LEU A 629 1.94 -12.13 -6.06
N ALA A 630 3.00 -11.70 -6.75
CA ALA A 630 4.34 -12.25 -6.57
C ALA A 630 4.86 -12.03 -5.14
N LYS A 631 4.70 -10.80 -4.63
CA LYS A 631 5.14 -10.38 -3.28
C LYS A 631 4.20 -10.82 -2.17
N ASN A 632 2.93 -11.11 -2.50
CA ASN A 632 1.85 -11.30 -1.53
C ASN A 632 1.62 -10.05 -0.66
N GLU A 633 1.71 -8.87 -1.26
CA GLU A 633 1.59 -7.57 -0.56
C GLU A 633 0.80 -6.57 -1.42
N TYR A 634 -0.05 -5.76 -0.79
CA TYR A 634 -0.69 -4.64 -1.47
C TYR A 634 0.32 -3.54 -1.78
N SER A 635 0.22 -2.98 -2.98
CA SER A 635 0.84 -1.67 -3.27
C SER A 635 0.21 -0.59 -2.36
N PRO A 636 1.00 0.35 -1.79
CA PRO A 636 0.45 1.46 -1.02
C PRO A 636 -0.67 2.23 -1.73
N TRP A 637 -0.56 2.33 -3.07
CA TRP A 637 -1.58 2.94 -3.91
C TRP A 637 -2.89 2.15 -3.89
N VAL A 638 -2.84 0.83 -3.99
CA VAL A 638 -4.03 -0.04 -3.95
C VAL A 638 -4.65 -0.09 -2.56
N THR A 639 -3.83 -0.11 -1.50
CA THR A 639 -4.31 0.01 -0.12
C THR A 639 -5.13 1.28 0.06
N ALA A 640 -4.61 2.43 -0.39
CA ALA A 640 -5.32 3.71 -0.31
C ALA A 640 -6.65 3.70 -1.09
N ILE A 641 -6.70 3.04 -2.25
CA ILE A 641 -7.94 2.88 -3.04
C ILE A 641 -8.98 2.10 -2.24
N VAL A 642 -8.61 0.91 -1.75
CA VAL A 642 -9.55 0.00 -1.06
C VAL A 642 -10.05 0.63 0.25
N GLU A 643 -9.16 1.30 1.00
CA GLU A 643 -9.53 1.99 2.24
C GLU A 643 -10.47 3.18 2.00
N SER A 644 -10.30 3.89 0.88
CA SER A 644 -11.14 5.05 0.53
C SER A 644 -12.61 4.67 0.27
N LEU A 645 -12.92 3.41 -0.03
CA LEU A 645 -14.29 2.93 -0.26
C LEU A 645 -15.21 3.23 0.92
N LYS A 646 -14.69 3.13 2.16
CA LYS A 646 -15.46 3.41 3.38
C LYS A 646 -15.91 4.86 3.49
N LEU A 647 -15.22 5.78 2.81
CA LEU A 647 -15.56 7.20 2.79
C LEU A 647 -16.63 7.55 1.76
N LEU A 648 -16.96 6.66 0.81
CA LEU A 648 -17.91 6.95 -0.27
C LEU A 648 -19.31 7.34 0.26
N PRO A 649 -19.93 6.63 1.22
CA PRO A 649 -21.23 7.06 1.76
C PRO A 649 -21.18 8.40 2.50
N VAL A 650 -20.07 8.70 3.17
CA VAL A 650 -19.85 9.98 3.86
C VAL A 650 -19.77 11.12 2.85
N MET A 651 -18.98 10.95 1.79
CA MET A 651 -18.85 11.94 0.73
C MET A 651 -20.17 12.12 -0.03
N ALA A 652 -20.90 11.03 -0.29
CA ALA A 652 -22.22 11.09 -0.91
C ALA A 652 -23.23 11.89 -0.06
N MET A 653 -23.22 11.70 1.26
CA MET A 653 -24.03 12.51 2.18
C MET A 653 -23.64 13.99 2.14
N ILE A 654 -22.33 14.31 2.16
CA ILE A 654 -21.85 15.69 2.09
C ILE A 654 -22.28 16.37 0.78
N ASN A 655 -22.16 15.66 -0.35
CA ASN A 655 -22.53 16.17 -1.67
C ASN A 655 -24.04 16.29 -1.86
N TYR A 656 -24.83 15.49 -1.15
CA TYR A 656 -26.29 15.57 -1.19
C TYR A 656 -26.83 16.87 -0.55
N TYR A 657 -26.13 17.44 0.42
CA TYR A 657 -26.54 18.67 1.12
C TYR A 657 -25.62 19.86 0.77
N PRO A 658 -26.07 20.86 -0.02
CA PRO A 658 -25.22 21.96 -0.49
C PRO A 658 -24.49 22.72 0.62
N ILE A 659 -25.11 22.88 1.79
CA ILE A 659 -24.50 23.55 2.96
C ILE A 659 -23.30 22.75 3.47
N LEU A 660 -23.40 21.42 3.54
CA LEU A 660 -22.29 20.56 3.96
C LEU A 660 -21.18 20.56 2.93
N THR A 661 -21.53 20.54 1.63
CA THR A 661 -20.54 20.67 0.54
C THR A 661 -19.74 21.97 0.67
N ALA A 662 -20.42 23.11 0.90
CA ALA A 662 -19.76 24.40 1.07
C ALA A 662 -18.84 24.44 2.31
N LEU A 663 -19.29 23.87 3.43
CA LEU A 663 -18.48 23.76 4.64
C LEU A 663 -17.26 22.86 4.44
N PHE A 664 -17.44 21.68 3.82
CA PHE A 664 -16.37 20.75 3.54
C PHE A 664 -15.33 21.37 2.59
N ALA A 665 -15.75 22.04 1.52
CA ALA A 665 -14.84 22.73 0.61
C ALA A 665 -14.00 23.82 1.32
N ARG A 666 -14.52 24.45 2.38
CA ARG A 666 -13.82 25.49 3.15
C ARG A 666 -12.86 24.95 4.20
N PHE A 667 -13.16 23.78 4.77
CA PHE A 667 -12.47 23.18 5.92
C PHE A 667 -11.93 21.78 5.63
N GLU A 668 -11.72 21.44 4.36
CA GLU A 668 -11.23 20.13 3.96
C GLU A 668 -9.91 19.80 4.68
N PRO A 669 -9.84 18.66 5.40
CA PRO A 669 -8.61 18.22 6.03
C PRO A 669 -7.49 18.00 5.01
N LYS A 670 -6.28 18.49 5.32
CA LYS A 670 -5.11 18.36 4.44
C LYS A 670 -4.83 16.91 4.02
N PHE A 671 -4.94 15.97 4.96
CA PHE A 671 -4.66 14.55 4.68
C PHE A 671 -5.59 13.96 3.60
N ILE A 672 -6.89 14.31 3.59
CA ILE A 672 -7.85 13.83 2.58
C ILE A 672 -7.48 14.40 1.21
N ARG A 673 -7.16 15.71 1.18
CA ARG A 673 -6.77 16.39 -0.06
C ARG A 673 -5.49 15.79 -0.64
N GLU A 674 -4.51 15.50 0.20
CA GLU A 674 -3.22 14.93 -0.18
C GLU A 674 -3.35 13.47 -0.64
N GLN A 675 -4.10 12.64 0.09
CA GLN A 675 -4.35 11.25 -0.29
C GLN A 675 -5.03 11.16 -1.66
N ARG A 676 -6.07 11.97 -1.90
CA ARG A 676 -6.73 12.05 -3.20
C ARG A 676 -5.74 12.49 -4.30
N ARG A 677 -4.94 13.53 -4.03
CA ARG A 677 -3.93 14.04 -4.98
C ARG A 677 -2.91 12.96 -5.34
N ASN A 678 -2.37 12.24 -4.36
CA ASN A 678 -1.38 11.18 -4.57
C ASN A 678 -1.96 10.03 -5.39
N HIS A 679 -3.20 9.63 -5.11
CA HIS A 679 -3.91 8.62 -5.89
C HIS A 679 -4.04 9.00 -7.37
N CYS A 680 -4.48 10.23 -7.64
CA CYS A 680 -4.63 10.76 -8.99
C CYS A 680 -3.27 10.91 -9.70
N MET A 681 -2.25 11.45 -9.03
CA MET A 681 -0.92 11.62 -9.61
C MET A 681 -0.29 10.29 -10.00
N MET A 682 -0.37 9.27 -9.14
CA MET A 682 0.16 7.93 -9.46
C MET A 682 -0.50 7.34 -10.71
N SER A 683 -1.83 7.42 -10.83
CA SER A 683 -2.52 6.95 -12.03
C SER A 683 -2.13 7.75 -13.28
N GLN A 684 -1.92 9.07 -13.15
CA GLN A 684 -1.49 9.92 -14.26
C GLN A 684 -0.08 9.56 -14.72
N ASP A 685 0.85 9.38 -13.79
CA ASP A 685 2.25 9.05 -14.07
C ASP A 685 2.36 7.70 -14.78
N LEU A 686 1.59 6.69 -14.36
CA LEU A 686 1.54 5.39 -15.02
C LEU A 686 0.99 5.47 -16.45
N VAL A 687 -0.04 6.29 -16.68
CA VAL A 687 -0.58 6.53 -18.04
C VAL A 687 0.44 7.26 -18.90
N ASN A 688 1.00 8.37 -18.40
CA ASN A 688 1.97 9.17 -19.14
C ASN A 688 3.18 8.32 -19.53
N LYS A 689 3.74 7.59 -18.57
CA LYS A 689 4.84 6.65 -18.84
C LYS A 689 4.47 5.60 -19.87
N ARG A 690 3.28 5.00 -19.78
CA ARG A 690 2.82 4.02 -20.78
C ARG A 690 2.69 4.66 -22.17
N LEU A 691 2.19 5.89 -22.28
CA LEU A 691 2.07 6.61 -23.54
C LEU A 691 3.45 6.97 -24.13
N GLU A 692 4.41 7.34 -23.28
CA GLU A 692 5.80 7.66 -23.65
C GLU A 692 6.58 6.42 -24.11
N ASP A 693 6.51 5.32 -23.36
CA ASP A 693 7.23 4.07 -23.65
C ASP A 693 6.69 3.38 -24.91
N GLY A 694 5.41 3.61 -25.25
CA GLY A 694 4.72 2.83 -26.26
C GLY A 694 4.55 1.36 -25.86
N SER A 695 3.90 0.56 -26.71
CA SER A 695 3.80 -0.89 -26.53
C SER A 695 3.38 -1.53 -27.84
N ASN A 696 3.74 -2.80 -28.03
CA ASN A 696 3.20 -3.64 -29.09
C ASN A 696 2.15 -4.64 -28.57
N GLN A 697 1.85 -4.62 -27.28
CA GLN A 697 0.86 -5.51 -26.67
C GLN A 697 -0.56 -5.05 -26.99
N PRO A 698 -1.54 -5.96 -27.08
CA PRO A 698 -2.94 -5.62 -27.33
C PRO A 698 -3.62 -5.05 -26.07
N ASP A 699 -3.03 -4.06 -25.43
CA ASP A 699 -3.56 -3.40 -24.24
C ASP A 699 -4.66 -2.37 -24.55
N VAL A 700 -5.29 -1.82 -23.50
CA VAL A 700 -6.42 -0.90 -23.65
C VAL A 700 -6.06 0.30 -24.53
N TRP A 701 -4.87 0.88 -24.36
CA TRP A 701 -4.50 2.11 -25.06
C TRP A 701 -4.18 1.90 -26.52
N ASN A 702 -3.45 0.82 -26.85
CA ASN A 702 -3.11 0.51 -28.24
C ASN A 702 -4.35 0.28 -29.12
N LEU A 703 -5.47 -0.12 -28.53
CA LEU A 703 -6.74 -0.35 -29.21
C LEU A 703 -7.65 0.90 -29.23
N VAL A 704 -7.35 1.91 -28.41
CA VAL A 704 -8.15 3.14 -28.24
C VAL A 704 -7.51 4.36 -28.93
N ILE A 705 -6.17 4.43 -28.99
CA ILE A 705 -5.41 5.57 -29.54
C ILE A 705 -5.46 5.65 -31.09
N GLN A 706 -5.98 4.62 -31.76
CA GLN A 706 -5.98 4.55 -33.23
C GLN A 706 -6.95 5.55 -33.91
N GLU A 707 -7.89 6.20 -33.19
CA GLU A 707 -8.82 7.23 -33.72
C GLU A 707 -8.39 8.66 -33.29
N GLN A 708 -7.72 9.42 -34.17
CA GLN A 708 -7.15 10.74 -33.82
C GLN A 708 -8.14 11.92 -33.82
N GLU A 709 -9.18 11.94 -34.67
CA GLU A 709 -10.10 13.11 -34.79
C GLU A 709 -11.19 13.18 -33.71
N LYS A 710 -11.56 12.05 -33.10
CA LYS A 710 -12.60 11.95 -32.04
C LYS A 710 -12.10 11.21 -30.80
N GLY A 711 -10.78 11.07 -30.67
CA GLY A 711 -10.13 10.31 -29.62
C GLY A 711 -10.36 10.85 -28.22
N LEU A 712 -9.84 10.12 -27.23
CA LEU A 712 -9.85 10.57 -25.84
C LEU A 712 -8.82 11.69 -25.65
N THR A 713 -9.15 12.69 -24.84
CA THR A 713 -8.14 13.65 -24.35
C THR A 713 -7.26 13.00 -23.29
N LEU A 714 -6.07 13.54 -23.04
CA LEU A 714 -5.18 13.03 -21.99
C LEU A 714 -5.86 13.03 -20.60
N GLY A 715 -6.60 14.10 -20.28
CA GLY A 715 -7.37 14.16 -19.03
C GLY A 715 -8.46 13.08 -18.93
N GLU A 716 -9.08 12.72 -20.06
CA GLU A 716 -10.03 11.60 -20.11
C GLU A 716 -9.32 10.25 -19.92
N MET A 717 -8.13 10.07 -20.49
CA MET A 717 -7.33 8.87 -20.27
C MET A 717 -6.97 8.71 -18.79
N HIS A 718 -6.50 9.78 -18.15
CA HIS A 718 -6.18 9.82 -16.73
C HIS A 718 -7.37 9.40 -15.85
N SER A 719 -8.51 10.06 -16.00
CA SER A 719 -9.70 9.78 -15.17
C SER A 719 -10.28 8.39 -15.40
N ASN A 720 -10.24 7.88 -16.65
CA ASN A 720 -10.74 6.53 -16.93
C ASN A 720 -9.82 5.44 -16.40
N SER A 721 -8.50 5.64 -16.41
CA SER A 721 -7.52 4.67 -15.91
C SER A 721 -7.69 4.39 -14.42
N GLU A 722 -7.89 5.45 -13.65
CA GLU A 722 -8.19 5.38 -12.22
C GLU A 722 -9.41 4.47 -11.95
N ASN A 723 -10.47 4.66 -12.74
CA ASN A 723 -11.69 3.87 -12.62
C ASN A 723 -11.52 2.44 -13.10
N PHE A 724 -10.78 2.19 -14.18
CA PHE A 724 -10.53 0.83 -14.68
C PHE A 724 -9.78 0.00 -13.66
N MET A 725 -8.82 0.60 -12.94
CA MET A 725 -8.07 -0.11 -11.92
C MET A 725 -8.99 -0.68 -10.83
N LEU A 726 -9.84 0.16 -10.24
CA LEU A 726 -10.78 -0.31 -9.21
C LEU A 726 -11.87 -1.22 -9.79
N ALA A 727 -12.45 -0.85 -10.93
CA ALA A 727 -13.63 -1.53 -11.48
C ALA A 727 -13.31 -2.93 -12.02
N GLY A 728 -12.15 -3.13 -12.63
CA GLY A 728 -11.76 -4.42 -13.22
C GLY A 728 -11.25 -5.43 -12.20
N SER A 729 -10.69 -4.97 -11.08
CA SER A 729 -9.98 -5.85 -10.14
C SER A 729 -10.85 -6.29 -8.97
N GLU A 730 -11.25 -5.33 -8.12
CA GLU A 730 -11.96 -5.61 -6.88
C GLU A 730 -13.29 -6.35 -7.12
N THR A 731 -13.96 -6.10 -8.26
CA THR A 731 -15.26 -6.73 -8.59
C THR A 731 -15.13 -8.22 -8.93
N THR A 732 -14.18 -8.59 -9.79
CA THR A 732 -13.93 -9.98 -10.19
C THR A 732 -13.53 -10.84 -9.00
N ALA A 733 -12.58 -10.35 -8.20
CA ALA A 733 -12.12 -11.06 -7.00
C ALA A 733 -13.21 -11.20 -5.94
N THR A 734 -14.10 -10.21 -5.80
CA THR A 734 -15.26 -10.27 -4.90
C THR A 734 -16.23 -11.39 -5.27
N LEU A 735 -16.56 -11.48 -6.55
CA LEU A 735 -17.45 -12.52 -7.05
C LEU A 735 -16.85 -13.91 -6.91
N LEU A 736 -15.57 -14.09 -7.25
CA LEU A 736 -14.89 -15.37 -7.09
C LEU A 736 -14.86 -15.80 -5.62
N SER A 737 -14.54 -14.89 -4.71
CA SER A 737 -14.53 -15.15 -3.26
C SER A 737 -15.92 -15.59 -2.78
N GLY A 738 -16.97 -14.87 -3.15
CA GLY A 738 -18.35 -15.23 -2.78
C GLY A 738 -18.80 -16.55 -3.39
N THR A 739 -18.53 -16.79 -4.67
CA THR A 739 -18.89 -18.03 -5.37
C THR A 739 -18.23 -19.23 -4.71
N ILE A 740 -16.93 -19.15 -4.43
CA ILE A 740 -16.18 -20.22 -3.75
C ILE A 740 -16.71 -20.45 -2.32
N PHE A 741 -17.00 -19.37 -1.58
CA PHE A 741 -17.61 -19.49 -0.25
C PHE A 741 -18.95 -20.24 -0.29
N TYR A 742 -19.86 -19.87 -1.20
CA TYR A 742 -21.16 -20.56 -1.32
C TYR A 742 -21.04 -21.99 -1.82
N LEU A 743 -20.03 -22.31 -2.65
CA LEU A 743 -19.74 -23.69 -3.03
C LEU A 743 -19.31 -24.53 -1.81
N PHE A 744 -18.51 -24.00 -0.88
CA PHE A 744 -18.18 -24.72 0.36
C PHE A 744 -19.40 -25.03 1.24
N LYS A 745 -20.48 -24.25 1.13
CA LYS A 745 -21.72 -24.49 1.87
C LYS A 745 -22.54 -25.66 1.31
N ASP A 746 -22.26 -26.09 0.09
CA ASP A 746 -22.91 -27.23 -0.55
C ASP A 746 -21.88 -28.16 -1.21
N PRO A 747 -21.34 -29.14 -0.46
CA PRO A 747 -20.33 -30.06 -0.97
C PRO A 747 -20.76 -30.80 -2.24
N ARG A 748 -22.05 -31.15 -2.37
CA ARG A 748 -22.56 -31.87 -3.55
C ARG A 748 -22.46 -31.02 -4.81
N ARG A 749 -22.84 -29.74 -4.73
CA ARG A 749 -22.73 -28.80 -5.84
C ARG A 749 -21.27 -28.50 -6.15
N PHE A 750 -20.43 -28.45 -5.12
CA PHE A 750 -19.01 -28.24 -5.30
C PHE A 750 -18.32 -29.41 -6.02
N GLU A 751 -18.60 -30.64 -5.60
CA GLU A 751 -18.14 -31.88 -6.25
C GLU A 751 -18.59 -31.93 -7.72
N THR A 752 -19.84 -31.60 -8.01
CA THR A 752 -20.37 -31.56 -9.38
C THR A 752 -19.56 -30.59 -10.28
N LEU A 753 -19.20 -29.42 -9.75
CA LEU A 753 -18.37 -28.46 -10.47
C LEU A 753 -16.94 -28.97 -10.67
N ILE A 754 -16.35 -29.55 -9.63
CA ILE A 754 -15.00 -30.13 -9.69
C ILE A 754 -14.96 -31.25 -10.73
N GLU A 755 -15.96 -32.12 -10.77
CA GLU A 755 -16.08 -33.20 -11.75
C GLU A 755 -16.20 -32.65 -13.18
N GLU A 756 -17.06 -31.66 -13.43
CA GLU A 756 -17.18 -31.04 -14.76
C GLU A 756 -15.82 -30.49 -15.23
N VAL A 757 -15.13 -29.74 -14.37
CA VAL A 757 -13.83 -29.13 -14.68
C VAL A 757 -12.77 -30.22 -14.93
N ARG A 758 -12.59 -31.15 -14.00
CA ARG A 758 -11.51 -32.17 -14.06
C ARG A 758 -11.74 -33.23 -15.14
N ASN A 759 -12.97 -33.44 -15.59
CA ASN A 759 -13.27 -34.36 -16.69
C ASN A 759 -13.19 -33.68 -18.07
N SER A 760 -13.20 -32.35 -18.13
CA SER A 760 -13.15 -31.60 -19.38
C SER A 760 -11.74 -31.37 -19.92
N PHE A 761 -10.72 -31.46 -19.07
CA PHE A 761 -9.35 -31.09 -19.42
C PHE A 761 -8.35 -32.20 -19.08
N ARG A 762 -7.32 -32.38 -19.91
CA ARG A 762 -6.22 -33.32 -19.65
C ARG A 762 -5.03 -32.62 -19.02
N SER A 763 -4.75 -31.40 -19.45
CA SER A 763 -3.72 -30.54 -18.89
C SER A 763 -4.24 -29.13 -18.62
N GLN A 764 -3.47 -28.34 -17.88
CA GLN A 764 -3.76 -26.92 -17.67
C GLN A 764 -3.70 -26.12 -18.98
N ASP A 765 -2.88 -26.54 -19.95
CA ASP A 765 -2.76 -25.85 -21.23
C ASP A 765 -4.07 -25.89 -22.03
N ASP A 766 -4.87 -26.95 -21.84
CA ASP A 766 -6.20 -27.10 -22.44
C ASP A 766 -7.21 -26.06 -21.93
N ILE A 767 -6.95 -25.42 -20.78
CA ILE A 767 -7.85 -24.47 -20.10
C ILE A 767 -7.70 -23.07 -20.72
N ASN A 768 -8.41 -22.81 -21.81
CA ASN A 768 -8.47 -21.50 -22.51
C ASN A 768 -9.86 -20.86 -22.47
N PHE A 769 -9.95 -19.58 -22.88
CA PHE A 769 -11.20 -18.83 -22.94
C PHE A 769 -12.32 -19.51 -23.74
N GLU A 770 -11.96 -20.20 -24.84
CA GLU A 770 -12.91 -20.86 -25.74
C GLU A 770 -13.51 -22.11 -25.09
N SER A 771 -12.65 -22.99 -24.57
CA SER A 771 -13.03 -24.23 -23.89
C SER A 771 -13.90 -23.98 -22.66
N LEU A 772 -13.56 -22.97 -21.85
CA LEU A 772 -14.30 -22.58 -20.65
C LEU A 772 -15.70 -22.03 -20.95
N GLY A 773 -15.91 -21.47 -22.14
CA GLY A 773 -17.22 -21.02 -22.58
C GLY A 773 -18.25 -22.16 -22.70
N SER A 774 -17.78 -23.41 -22.86
CA SER A 774 -18.63 -24.58 -23.05
C SER A 774 -19.06 -25.28 -21.76
N LEU A 775 -18.41 -25.00 -20.63
CA LEU A 775 -18.68 -25.66 -19.34
C LEU A 775 -19.97 -25.13 -18.71
N LYS A 776 -21.05 -25.90 -18.85
CA LYS A 776 -22.40 -25.42 -18.52
C LYS A 776 -22.56 -25.18 -17.02
N TYR A 777 -22.05 -26.07 -16.19
CA TYR A 777 -22.21 -26.00 -14.75
C TYR A 777 -21.31 -24.92 -14.13
N LEU A 778 -20.06 -24.77 -14.58
CA LEU A 778 -19.19 -23.63 -14.23
C LEU A 778 -19.88 -22.29 -14.51
N ASN A 779 -20.45 -22.14 -15.71
CA ASN A 779 -21.17 -20.93 -16.09
C ASN A 779 -22.43 -20.71 -15.25
N ALA A 780 -23.12 -21.78 -14.86
CA ALA A 780 -24.26 -21.71 -13.95
C ALA A 780 -23.86 -21.30 -12.53
N CYS A 781 -22.75 -21.83 -12.00
CA CYS A 781 -22.19 -21.45 -10.70
C CYS A 781 -21.80 -19.97 -10.66
N LEU A 782 -21.14 -19.45 -11.70
CA LEU A 782 -20.79 -18.03 -11.78
C LEU A 782 -22.03 -17.13 -11.89
N LYS A 783 -23.04 -17.53 -12.65
CA LYS A 783 -24.33 -16.80 -12.72
C LYS A 783 -25.04 -16.78 -11.38
N GLU A 784 -25.05 -17.91 -10.67
CA GLU A 784 -25.64 -17.96 -9.35
C GLU A 784 -24.82 -17.16 -8.32
N GLY A 785 -23.49 -17.16 -8.44
CA GLY A 785 -22.61 -16.31 -7.64
C GLY A 785 -22.89 -14.83 -7.85
N LEU A 786 -23.11 -14.40 -9.10
CA LEU A 786 -23.52 -13.01 -9.43
C LEU A 786 -24.88 -12.64 -8.82
N ARG A 787 -25.74 -13.63 -8.56
CA ARG A 787 -27.06 -13.45 -7.95
C ARG A 787 -27.00 -13.39 -6.43
N VAL A 788 -26.33 -14.36 -5.77
CA VAL A 788 -26.28 -14.44 -4.30
C VAL A 788 -25.14 -13.65 -3.67
N TYR A 789 -24.17 -13.21 -4.49
CA TYR A 789 -23.03 -12.40 -4.06
C TYR A 789 -22.60 -11.39 -5.12
N PRO A 790 -23.51 -10.51 -5.60
CA PRO A 790 -23.18 -9.48 -6.57
C PRO A 790 -22.08 -8.57 -6.03
N PRO A 791 -20.99 -8.31 -6.77
CA PRO A 791 -19.93 -7.41 -6.33
C PRO A 791 -20.42 -6.01 -5.95
N VAL A 792 -21.43 -5.51 -6.66
CA VAL A 792 -22.13 -4.25 -6.37
C VAL A 792 -23.55 -4.61 -5.89
N PRO A 793 -23.79 -4.76 -4.58
CA PRO A 793 -25.08 -5.20 -4.06
C PRO A 793 -26.15 -4.09 -4.05
N ILE A 794 -25.72 -2.83 -4.11
CA ILE A 794 -26.60 -1.64 -4.08
C ILE A 794 -27.12 -1.27 -5.48
N GLY A 795 -28.00 -0.26 -5.55
CA GLY A 795 -28.48 0.28 -6.82
C GLY A 795 -27.55 1.33 -7.45
N SER A 796 -27.64 1.50 -8.77
CA SER A 796 -26.94 2.57 -9.51
C SER A 796 -27.90 3.72 -9.82
N PRO A 797 -27.97 4.79 -9.01
CA PRO A 797 -29.00 5.82 -9.16
C PRO A 797 -28.92 6.57 -10.49
N ARG A 798 -30.09 6.81 -11.07
CA ARG A 798 -30.34 7.74 -12.18
C ARG A 798 -31.24 8.87 -11.71
N VAL A 799 -31.12 10.02 -12.35
CA VAL A 799 -32.00 11.16 -12.11
C VAL A 799 -33.08 11.18 -13.18
N VAL A 800 -34.34 11.25 -12.76
CA VAL A 800 -35.47 11.47 -13.68
C VAL A 800 -35.35 12.88 -14.25
N LEU A 801 -35.27 12.97 -15.58
CA LEU A 801 -35.09 14.24 -16.29
C LEU A 801 -36.36 15.08 -16.30
N GLU A 802 -36.23 16.32 -16.80
CA GLU A 802 -37.37 17.21 -17.01
C GLU A 802 -38.47 16.53 -17.84
N GLY A 803 -39.72 16.74 -17.44
CA GLY A 803 -40.87 16.09 -18.05
C GLY A 803 -41.29 14.77 -17.40
N GLY A 804 -40.55 14.23 -16.42
CA GLY A 804 -40.95 13.05 -15.65
C GLY A 804 -40.87 11.72 -16.42
N GLN A 805 -41.17 10.61 -15.74
CA GLN A 805 -41.02 9.26 -16.28
C GLN A 805 -42.01 8.26 -15.68
N MET A 806 -42.59 7.40 -16.52
CA MET A 806 -43.35 6.23 -16.05
C MET A 806 -42.39 5.11 -15.64
N ILE A 807 -42.53 4.60 -14.42
CA ILE A 807 -41.76 3.45 -13.90
C ILE A 807 -42.73 2.52 -13.18
N LEU A 808 -42.80 1.25 -13.61
CA LEU A 808 -43.77 0.26 -13.09
C LEU A 808 -45.23 0.72 -13.11
N GLY A 809 -45.60 1.51 -14.12
CA GLY A 809 -46.96 2.04 -14.24
C GLY A 809 -47.27 3.25 -13.36
N GLU A 810 -46.30 3.77 -12.60
CA GLU A 810 -46.44 4.97 -11.78
C GLU A 810 -45.70 6.17 -12.40
N TRP A 811 -46.28 7.35 -12.30
CA TRP A 811 -45.65 8.59 -12.78
C TRP A 811 -44.67 9.16 -11.76
N ILE A 812 -43.40 9.28 -12.16
CA ILE A 812 -42.33 9.79 -11.32
C ILE A 812 -41.90 11.18 -11.81
N PRO A 813 -41.91 12.22 -10.94
CA PRO A 813 -41.53 13.57 -11.32
C PRO A 813 -40.02 13.71 -11.53
N ALA A 814 -39.64 14.76 -12.24
CA ALA A 814 -38.24 15.17 -12.44
C ALA A 814 -37.49 15.33 -11.10
N GLU A 815 -36.16 15.26 -11.16
CA GLU A 815 -35.23 15.37 -10.02
C GLU A 815 -35.33 14.23 -8.97
N THR A 816 -36.17 13.22 -9.24
CA THR A 816 -36.25 12.01 -8.44
C THR A 816 -35.09 11.07 -8.78
N ARG A 817 -34.45 10.51 -7.76
CA ARG A 817 -33.40 9.49 -7.90
C ARG A 817 -34.05 8.11 -7.87
N VAL A 818 -33.75 7.32 -8.89
CA VAL A 818 -34.34 5.98 -9.08
C VAL A 818 -33.24 4.97 -9.35
N SER A 819 -33.33 3.79 -8.72
CA SER A 819 -32.41 2.67 -8.98
C SER A 819 -33.08 1.33 -8.72
N VAL A 820 -32.56 0.29 -9.37
CA VAL A 820 -32.83 -1.10 -9.01
C VAL A 820 -31.72 -1.60 -8.10
N HIS A 821 -32.04 -2.07 -6.89
CA HIS A 821 -31.03 -2.60 -5.96
C HIS A 821 -30.79 -4.07 -6.23
N HIS A 822 -29.56 -4.42 -6.65
CA HIS A 822 -29.20 -5.77 -7.07
C HIS A 822 -29.54 -6.81 -6.00
N TRP A 823 -29.01 -6.67 -4.79
CA TRP A 823 -29.20 -7.65 -3.73
C TRP A 823 -30.68 -7.86 -3.38
N SER A 824 -31.43 -6.77 -3.17
CA SER A 824 -32.86 -6.83 -2.86
C SER A 824 -33.67 -7.47 -3.98
N THR A 825 -33.30 -7.22 -5.25
CA THR A 825 -33.94 -7.84 -6.41
C THR A 825 -33.66 -9.34 -6.47
N TYR A 826 -32.41 -9.72 -6.20
CA TYR A 826 -31.90 -11.08 -6.37
C TYR A 826 -32.32 -12.02 -5.24
N HIS A 827 -32.50 -11.48 -4.03
CA HIS A 827 -32.97 -12.18 -2.84
C HIS A 827 -34.48 -12.04 -2.60
N SER A 828 -35.25 -11.64 -3.62
CA SER A 828 -36.70 -11.56 -3.54
C SER A 828 -37.34 -12.85 -4.02
N GLU A 829 -38.14 -13.49 -3.17
CA GLU A 829 -38.96 -14.67 -3.50
C GLU A 829 -40.00 -14.37 -4.61
N ALA A 830 -40.30 -13.09 -4.87
CA ALA A 830 -41.13 -12.71 -6.01
C ALA A 830 -40.40 -12.81 -7.35
N ASN A 831 -39.06 -12.88 -7.34
CA ASN A 831 -38.22 -12.99 -8.54
C ASN A 831 -37.55 -14.36 -8.67
N PHE A 832 -37.12 -14.98 -7.56
CA PHE A 832 -36.37 -16.24 -7.57
C PHE A 832 -36.90 -17.17 -6.49
N THR A 833 -37.22 -18.41 -6.86
CA THR A 833 -37.63 -19.45 -5.91
C THR A 833 -36.43 -19.88 -5.06
N ASP A 834 -36.62 -19.98 -3.74
CA ASP A 834 -35.56 -20.22 -2.75
C ASP A 834 -34.43 -19.18 -2.91
N ALA A 835 -34.80 -17.90 -2.89
CA ALA A 835 -33.96 -16.79 -3.30
C ALA A 835 -32.66 -16.71 -2.47
N ASP A 836 -32.68 -17.11 -1.21
CA ASP A 836 -31.49 -17.06 -0.34
C ASP A 836 -30.54 -18.26 -0.51
N SER A 837 -30.91 -19.27 -1.31
CA SER A 837 -30.10 -20.48 -1.52
C SER A 837 -29.23 -20.40 -2.78
N PHE A 838 -27.98 -20.89 -2.70
CA PHE A 838 -27.09 -21.01 -3.86
C PHE A 838 -27.44 -22.24 -4.70
N ILE A 839 -28.15 -22.03 -5.81
CA ILE A 839 -28.67 -23.09 -6.68
C ILE A 839 -28.24 -22.83 -8.13
N PRO A 840 -27.08 -23.34 -8.59
CA PRO A 840 -26.66 -23.24 -9.98
C PRO A 840 -27.65 -23.86 -10.97
N GLU A 841 -28.36 -24.91 -10.57
CA GLU A 841 -29.23 -25.68 -11.46
C GLU A 841 -30.38 -24.85 -12.06
N ARG A 842 -30.78 -23.73 -11.42
CA ARG A 842 -31.80 -22.82 -11.97
C ARG A 842 -31.40 -22.26 -13.33
N TRP A 843 -30.10 -22.13 -13.60
CA TRP A 843 -29.58 -21.59 -14.86
C TRP A 843 -29.45 -22.63 -15.98
N LEU A 844 -29.70 -23.91 -15.69
CA LEU A 844 -29.57 -25.00 -16.66
C LEU A 844 -30.87 -25.29 -17.42
N GLY A 845 -32.01 -24.82 -16.89
CA GLY A 845 -33.34 -25.04 -17.50
C GLY A 845 -33.81 -26.50 -17.44
N THR A 846 -33.20 -27.33 -16.59
CA THR A 846 -33.49 -28.76 -16.48
C THR A 846 -34.45 -29.11 -15.35
N ASP A 847 -34.56 -28.25 -14.33
CA ASP A 847 -35.41 -28.45 -13.17
C ASP A 847 -36.68 -27.57 -13.28
N PRO A 848 -37.88 -28.18 -13.42
CA PRO A 848 -39.14 -27.44 -13.51
C PRO A 848 -39.43 -26.54 -12.30
N LYS A 849 -38.83 -26.81 -11.13
CA LYS A 849 -39.03 -26.01 -9.92
C LYS A 849 -38.66 -24.53 -10.12
N TYR A 850 -37.65 -24.25 -10.94
CA TYR A 850 -37.12 -22.90 -11.15
C TYR A 850 -37.54 -22.30 -12.50
N ALA A 851 -38.47 -22.95 -13.22
CA ALA A 851 -38.87 -22.52 -14.57
C ALA A 851 -39.55 -21.13 -14.58
N ASP A 852 -40.22 -20.77 -13.48
CA ASP A 852 -40.95 -19.50 -13.32
C ASP A 852 -40.08 -18.38 -12.71
N ASP A 853 -38.79 -18.61 -12.47
CA ASP A 853 -37.88 -17.58 -11.99
C ASP A 853 -37.75 -16.43 -13.02
N SER A 854 -37.76 -15.20 -12.51
CA SER A 854 -37.59 -13.99 -13.32
C SER A 854 -36.11 -13.75 -13.63
N PHE A 855 -35.55 -14.52 -14.57
CA PHE A 855 -34.15 -14.34 -15.01
C PHE A 855 -33.85 -12.94 -15.56
N ASN A 856 -34.87 -12.24 -16.08
CA ASN A 856 -34.74 -10.84 -16.52
C ASN A 856 -34.47 -9.86 -15.35
N SER A 857 -34.81 -10.25 -14.12
CA SER A 857 -34.47 -9.48 -12.91
C SER A 857 -32.96 -9.52 -12.61
N HIS A 858 -32.20 -10.49 -13.14
CA HIS A 858 -30.76 -10.66 -12.93
C HIS A 858 -29.94 -9.87 -13.96
N GLN A 859 -29.46 -8.68 -13.58
CA GLN A 859 -28.67 -7.77 -14.41
C GLN A 859 -27.37 -7.35 -13.71
N PRO A 860 -26.46 -8.28 -13.37
CA PRO A 860 -25.34 -7.98 -12.48
C PRO A 860 -24.25 -7.10 -13.14
N PHE A 861 -24.28 -7.01 -14.46
CA PHE A 861 -23.46 -6.10 -15.26
C PHE A 861 -24.22 -4.82 -15.65
N GLY A 862 -25.38 -4.56 -15.03
CA GLY A 862 -26.27 -3.48 -15.41
C GLY A 862 -27.00 -3.72 -16.74
N PHE A 863 -27.89 -2.78 -17.08
CA PHE A 863 -28.80 -2.89 -18.22
C PHE A 863 -28.69 -1.68 -19.16
N GLY A 864 -29.00 -1.87 -20.44
CA GLY A 864 -29.05 -0.83 -21.46
C GLY A 864 -27.70 -0.21 -21.86
N PRO A 865 -27.68 0.99 -22.48
CA PRO A 865 -26.48 1.58 -23.08
C PRO A 865 -25.31 1.86 -22.12
N ARG A 866 -25.60 1.98 -20.81
CA ARG A 866 -24.61 2.19 -19.74
C ARG A 866 -24.30 0.91 -18.95
N ASN A 867 -24.58 -0.28 -19.49
CA ASN A 867 -24.16 -1.56 -18.87
C ASN A 867 -22.62 -1.67 -18.82
N CYS A 868 -22.08 -2.66 -18.10
CA CYS A 868 -20.64 -2.83 -17.95
C CYS A 868 -19.97 -3.03 -19.31
N ILE A 869 -18.86 -2.33 -19.56
CA ILE A 869 -18.06 -2.52 -20.78
C ILE A 869 -17.17 -3.77 -20.68
N GLY A 870 -16.70 -4.08 -19.46
CA GLY A 870 -15.81 -5.19 -19.16
C GLY A 870 -16.50 -6.53 -18.91
N GLN A 871 -17.80 -6.67 -19.20
CA GLN A 871 -18.58 -7.88 -18.90
C GLN A 871 -17.92 -9.15 -19.46
N ASN A 872 -17.55 -9.14 -20.74
CA ASN A 872 -16.94 -10.31 -21.38
C ASN A 872 -15.56 -10.63 -20.79
N MET A 873 -14.76 -9.59 -20.51
CA MET A 873 -13.45 -9.71 -19.88
C MET A 873 -13.56 -10.36 -18.50
N ALA A 874 -14.42 -9.82 -17.63
CA ALA A 874 -14.64 -10.35 -16.29
C ALA A 874 -15.12 -11.80 -16.33
N MET A 875 -16.03 -12.15 -17.25
CA MET A 875 -16.49 -13.53 -17.42
C MET A 875 -15.38 -14.48 -17.91
N HIS A 876 -14.44 -14.01 -18.72
CA HIS A 876 -13.28 -14.82 -19.11
C HIS A 876 -12.31 -15.01 -17.95
N GLU A 877 -11.96 -13.94 -17.26
CA GLU A 877 -11.07 -13.95 -16.10
C GLU A 877 -11.61 -14.85 -14.98
N MET A 878 -12.89 -14.71 -14.62
CA MET A 878 -13.52 -15.53 -13.59
C MET A 878 -13.52 -17.02 -13.91
N ARG A 879 -13.87 -17.39 -15.15
CA ARG A 879 -13.86 -18.80 -15.56
C ARG A 879 -12.45 -19.36 -15.51
N LEU A 880 -11.47 -18.59 -15.99
CA LEU A 880 -10.08 -19.04 -16.05
C LEU A 880 -9.51 -19.26 -14.66
N LEU A 881 -9.67 -18.29 -13.76
CA LEU A 881 -9.21 -18.40 -12.37
C LEU A 881 -9.90 -19.55 -11.63
N LEU A 882 -11.25 -19.62 -11.68
CA LEU A 882 -11.99 -20.64 -10.94
C LEU A 882 -11.72 -22.05 -11.47
N ALA A 883 -11.79 -22.26 -12.79
CA ALA A 883 -11.57 -23.59 -13.37
C ALA A 883 -10.13 -24.07 -13.14
N THR A 884 -9.14 -23.20 -13.31
CA THR A 884 -7.73 -23.61 -13.11
C THR A 884 -7.46 -23.95 -11.64
N LEU A 885 -8.03 -23.17 -10.71
CA LEU A 885 -7.96 -23.43 -9.28
C LEU A 885 -8.52 -24.82 -8.93
N LEU A 886 -9.73 -25.14 -9.40
CA LEU A 886 -10.39 -26.42 -9.11
C LEU A 886 -9.76 -27.60 -9.85
N PHE A 887 -9.14 -27.35 -11.01
CA PHE A 887 -8.39 -28.36 -11.74
C PHE A 887 -7.13 -28.78 -10.98
N LYS A 888 -6.43 -27.83 -10.34
CA LYS A 888 -5.13 -28.05 -9.71
C LYS A 888 -5.17 -28.42 -8.24
N PHE A 889 -6.20 -27.97 -7.52
CA PHE A 889 -6.21 -28.06 -6.06
C PHE A 889 -7.53 -28.61 -5.54
N ASP A 890 -7.43 -29.37 -4.45
CA ASP A 890 -8.53 -29.61 -3.52
C ASP A 890 -8.52 -28.47 -2.49
N LEU A 891 -9.70 -27.89 -2.25
CA LEU A 891 -9.87 -26.76 -1.35
C LEU A 891 -10.71 -27.17 -0.14
N GLU A 892 -10.35 -26.65 1.03
CA GLU A 892 -11.12 -26.82 2.25
C GLU A 892 -11.27 -25.47 2.96
N LEU A 893 -12.49 -25.16 3.42
CA LEU A 893 -12.77 -23.94 4.18
C LEU A 893 -12.23 -24.09 5.61
N CYS A 894 -11.47 -23.11 6.09
CA CYS A 894 -11.01 -23.11 7.48
C CYS A 894 -12.12 -22.75 8.46
N GLU A 895 -12.00 -23.24 9.71
CA GLU A 895 -12.85 -22.84 10.83
C GLU A 895 -12.86 -21.31 11.02
N GLY A 896 -14.01 -20.78 11.45
CA GLY A 896 -14.23 -19.35 11.68
C GLY A 896 -14.66 -18.57 10.43
N CYS A 897 -14.76 -19.22 9.26
CA CYS A 897 -15.27 -18.61 8.03
C CYS A 897 -16.77 -18.92 7.79
N GLU A 898 -17.49 -19.50 8.75
CA GLU A 898 -18.85 -20.03 8.52
C GLU A 898 -19.86 -18.95 8.11
N ASN A 899 -19.66 -17.71 8.57
CA ASN A 899 -20.53 -16.57 8.26
C ASN A 899 -19.85 -15.55 7.33
N TRP A 900 -18.86 -15.98 6.53
CA TRP A 900 -18.03 -15.08 5.72
C TRP A 900 -18.83 -14.15 4.80
N ALA A 901 -19.97 -14.60 4.24
CA ALA A 901 -20.81 -13.77 3.36
C ALA A 901 -21.55 -12.63 4.10
N THR A 902 -21.60 -12.61 5.43
CA THR A 902 -22.21 -11.51 6.19
C THR A 902 -21.19 -10.37 6.33
N GLN A 903 -21.19 -9.46 5.36
CA GLN A 903 -20.20 -8.39 5.27
C GLN A 903 -20.83 -7.01 5.20
N LYS A 904 -20.02 -6.00 5.54
CA LYS A 904 -20.38 -4.61 5.34
C LYS A 904 -20.19 -4.22 3.87
N SER A 905 -21.02 -3.29 3.39
CA SER A 905 -20.95 -2.76 2.02
C SER A 905 -20.84 -1.25 2.02
N TYR A 906 -19.92 -0.70 1.24
CA TYR A 906 -19.75 0.73 0.99
C TYR A 906 -19.67 0.95 -0.53
N ALA A 907 -20.79 0.68 -1.22
CA ALA A 907 -20.91 0.42 -2.66
C ALA A 907 -20.36 -0.93 -3.14
N LEU A 908 -19.23 -1.37 -2.59
CA LEU A 908 -18.66 -2.72 -2.73
C LEU A 908 -18.59 -3.39 -1.36
N TRP A 909 -18.55 -4.72 -1.33
CA TRP A 909 -18.31 -5.49 -0.12
C TRP A 909 -16.92 -5.21 0.47
N ILE A 910 -16.83 -5.05 1.78
CA ILE A 910 -15.56 -5.03 2.51
C ILE A 910 -15.27 -6.45 2.99
N LYS A 911 -14.48 -7.15 2.16
CA LYS A 911 -14.17 -8.58 2.33
C LYS A 911 -13.38 -8.85 3.60
N GLN A 912 -13.90 -9.79 4.40
CA GLN A 912 -13.11 -10.43 5.44
C GLN A 912 -12.16 -11.46 4.79
N PRO A 913 -11.06 -11.85 5.46
CA PRO A 913 -10.20 -12.92 4.97
C PRO A 913 -10.98 -14.21 4.71
N LEU A 914 -10.87 -14.78 3.50
CA LEU A 914 -11.46 -16.09 3.17
C LEU A 914 -10.39 -17.15 3.34
N LYS A 915 -10.26 -17.66 4.58
CA LYS A 915 -9.20 -18.61 4.91
C LYS A 915 -9.53 -20.00 4.36
N VAL A 916 -8.65 -20.52 3.52
CA VAL A 916 -8.77 -21.86 2.94
C VAL A 916 -7.48 -22.65 3.11
N ARG A 917 -7.60 -23.96 3.21
CA ARG A 917 -6.49 -24.91 2.99
C ARG A 917 -6.53 -25.36 1.54
N VAL A 918 -5.34 -25.51 0.97
CA VAL A 918 -5.18 -25.82 -0.45
C VAL A 918 -4.22 -26.99 -0.56
N LYS A 919 -4.68 -28.10 -1.15
CA LYS A 919 -3.87 -29.29 -1.37
C LYS A 919 -3.74 -29.53 -2.88
N PRO A 920 -2.53 -29.69 -3.44
CA PRO A 920 -2.36 -30.09 -4.83
C PRO A 920 -3.06 -31.43 -5.10
N VAL A 921 -3.77 -31.53 -6.22
CA VAL A 921 -4.36 -32.79 -6.67
C VAL A 921 -3.22 -33.73 -7.09
N GLU A 922 -3.19 -34.95 -6.55
CA GLU A 922 -2.21 -35.96 -6.95
C GLU A 922 -2.29 -36.19 -8.46
N ALA A 923 -1.13 -36.21 -9.13
CA ALA A 923 -1.06 -36.39 -10.57
C ALA A 923 -1.82 -37.69 -10.93
N ARG A 924 -2.90 -37.56 -11.73
CA ARG A 924 -3.59 -38.71 -12.30
C ARG A 924 -2.59 -39.43 -13.22
N GLU A 925 -1.87 -40.41 -12.69
CA GLU A 925 -1.26 -41.43 -13.53
C GLU A 925 -2.36 -41.97 -14.43
N SER A 926 -2.08 -41.99 -15.73
CA SER A 926 -2.99 -42.32 -16.81
C SER A 926 -3.81 -43.59 -16.52
N MET A 927 -5.00 -43.44 -15.96
CA MET A 927 -6.03 -44.50 -15.90
C MET A 927 -6.87 -44.53 -17.19
N LEU A 928 -6.24 -44.37 -18.34
CA LEU A 928 -6.79 -44.70 -19.65
C LEU A 928 -5.64 -45.25 -20.52
N ASN A 929 -5.24 -46.49 -20.20
CA ASN A 929 -4.64 -47.42 -21.16
C ASN A 929 -5.75 -48.27 -21.76
#